data_AF-A0A926P5R0-F1
#
_entry.id   AF-A0A926P5R0-F1
#
_cell.length_a   1.000
_cell.length_b   1.000
_cell.length_c   1.000
_cell.angle_alpha   90.00
_cell.angle_beta   90.00
_cell.angle_gamma   90.00
#
_symmetry.space_group_name_H-M   'P 1'
#
loop_
_entity.id
_entity.type
_entity.pdbx_description
1 polymer ?
#
loop_
_entity_poly.entity_id
_entity_poly.type
_entity_poly.pdbx_seq_one_letter_code
_entity_poly.pdbx_strand_id
1 'polypeptide(L)'
;MKAHEVLKQYAAGRRDFSGENLRGQSFKGKNLSGANFSEADIRGANFTNARLQGANFSKVKAGLQRRWAISLLIASWLLSGLSAIFSTLLSSAVALIFDTSSLGNVIAGWVALVVIAVFSVITIRQGLAAGLGAVAVAFCVAFVVAFVITVTGATGVTVAAAGAGAAAGATGVVFAGAFAVAGAFAVAGAFTFAVAVAFTVAVAVAFTFTFTVVVAGAVAGAVAGTVALLNVYISWRAFRGDERDAWIRTFAIAFAATGGTSFRNANLTDADFKSATLKSTDFRNATLTRTRWHQTKELARVRPGTTYLQTAKIRQLLITGQGQAQNFERQPLRGINLQGANLADASFIGADLSEANLQDTDLSRAKLVQTQLDETDLTGATLTGAYIEDWGITSHTKLQGVRCEYVFMRLPTKEDPEPRRKPDNRNETFKDGDFADFIKPIVDTLDLYHNQDVDPRAIAISFKELAEKHPEAELEIVAMEKRGGDKFMLRVATAPEASHSELNAEYFDTYNKVKALAEREIKALLDEKDSRISSLENMIATALQRPSFYAETYQHQGDIMTDSSKINVSAGGSVGAVGGGDVSNQGVMNLGTISGNVTNAINQLPDSSEPSKPGIKELLAQLQAAINDPNLADDDKSQALEQIKVLAEAGQNPNNEAAQKQAKKAMGFLKVIAEGLPSAATLVVACKDILPAIAHFFGL
;
A
#
# COMPACT_ATOMS: atom_id res chain seq x y z
N MET A 1 -25.78 21.96 25.37
CA MET A 1 -24.72 22.74 26.04
C MET A 1 -23.88 23.56 25.06
N LYS A 2 -23.18 24.62 25.50
CA LYS A 2 -22.21 25.38 24.67
C LYS A 2 -20.81 24.76 24.77
N ALA A 3 -19.98 24.93 23.73
CA ALA A 3 -18.64 24.37 23.66
C ALA A 3 -17.75 24.74 24.87
N HIS A 4 -17.75 26.03 25.26
CA HIS A 4 -16.91 26.50 26.38
C HIS A 4 -17.31 25.84 27.71
N GLU A 5 -18.59 25.56 27.91
CA GLU A 5 -19.09 24.93 29.11
C GLU A 5 -18.70 23.45 29.16
N VAL A 6 -18.80 22.73 28.02
CA VAL A 6 -18.28 21.36 27.90
C VAL A 6 -16.79 21.32 28.26
N LEU A 7 -15.99 22.24 27.70
CA LEU A 7 -14.54 22.28 27.94
C LEU A 7 -14.20 22.62 29.40
N LYS A 8 -14.93 23.56 30.01
CA LYS A 8 -14.78 23.91 31.43
C LYS A 8 -15.06 22.70 32.32
N GLN A 9 -16.17 22.00 32.06
CA GLN A 9 -16.53 20.83 32.86
C GLN A 9 -15.60 19.64 32.60
N TYR A 10 -15.12 19.47 31.36
CA TYR A 10 -14.09 18.46 31.05
C TYR A 10 -12.79 18.73 31.81
N ALA A 11 -12.35 19.98 31.86
CA ALA A 11 -11.19 20.39 32.65
C ALA A 11 -11.40 20.17 34.16
N ALA A 12 -12.64 20.27 34.65
CA ALA A 12 -13.02 19.95 36.02
C ALA A 12 -13.18 18.44 36.29
N GLY A 13 -12.82 17.57 35.33
CA GLY A 13 -12.84 16.11 35.49
C GLY A 13 -14.13 15.43 35.01
N ARG A 14 -15.18 16.17 34.64
CA ARG A 14 -16.39 15.58 34.06
C ARG A 14 -16.05 14.91 32.72
N ARG A 15 -16.55 13.71 32.48
CA ARG A 15 -16.42 13.02 31.18
C ARG A 15 -17.75 12.78 30.49
N ASP A 16 -18.86 12.84 31.22
CA ASP A 16 -20.18 12.53 30.68
C ASP A 16 -20.91 13.75 30.13
N PHE A 17 -21.06 13.79 28.81
CA PHE A 17 -21.83 14.76 28.02
C PHE A 17 -22.89 14.05 27.16
N SER A 18 -23.36 12.89 27.63
CA SER A 18 -24.38 12.12 26.93
C SER A 18 -25.69 12.89 26.79
N GLY A 19 -26.40 12.65 25.68
CA GLY A 19 -27.68 13.29 25.35
C GLY A 19 -27.62 14.79 25.04
N GLU A 20 -26.46 15.42 25.17
CA GLU A 20 -26.32 16.86 25.01
C GLU A 20 -26.60 17.34 23.58
N ASN A 21 -27.20 18.53 23.47
CA ASN A 21 -27.30 19.23 22.20
C ASN A 21 -26.03 20.06 21.97
N LEU A 22 -25.16 19.58 21.10
CA LEU A 22 -23.85 20.17 20.77
C LEU A 22 -23.80 20.64 19.30
N ARG A 23 -24.96 20.91 18.70
CA ARG A 23 -25.06 21.30 17.30
C ARG A 23 -24.24 22.57 17.03
N GLY A 24 -23.34 22.49 16.06
CA GLY A 24 -22.58 23.66 15.59
C GLY A 24 -21.53 24.13 16.58
N GLN A 25 -21.32 23.40 17.68
CA GLN A 25 -20.28 23.70 18.65
C GLN A 25 -18.93 23.30 18.08
N SER A 26 -17.89 24.08 18.40
CA SER A 26 -16.54 23.82 17.94
C SER A 26 -15.67 23.28 19.07
N PHE A 27 -15.08 22.12 18.82
CA PHE A 27 -14.10 21.42 19.65
C PHE A 27 -12.77 21.25 18.89
N LYS A 28 -12.54 22.09 17.88
CA LYS A 28 -11.37 22.02 17.00
C LYS A 28 -10.08 22.07 17.83
N GLY A 29 -9.20 21.09 17.62
CA GLY A 29 -7.90 21.00 18.29
C GLY A 29 -7.95 20.71 19.79
N LYS A 30 -9.12 20.35 20.35
CA LYS A 30 -9.26 20.09 21.79
C LYS A 30 -8.98 18.64 22.14
N ASN A 31 -8.46 18.42 23.33
CA ASN A 31 -8.34 17.10 23.93
C ASN A 31 -9.62 16.78 24.70
N LEU A 32 -10.31 15.74 24.25
CA LEU A 32 -11.55 15.22 24.82
C LEU A 32 -11.49 13.69 24.88
N SER A 33 -10.28 13.11 25.06
CA SER A 33 -10.09 11.67 25.18
C SER A 33 -10.92 11.10 26.35
N GLY A 34 -11.54 9.95 26.11
CA GLY A 34 -12.44 9.29 27.06
C GLY A 34 -13.74 10.04 27.36
N ALA A 35 -14.04 11.15 26.66
CA ALA A 35 -15.33 11.84 26.85
C ALA A 35 -16.48 10.96 26.31
N ASN A 36 -17.58 10.94 27.07
CA ASN A 36 -18.80 10.29 26.67
C ASN A 36 -19.75 11.31 26.03
N PHE A 37 -19.97 11.19 24.72
CA PHE A 37 -20.94 11.94 23.94
C PHE A 37 -22.14 11.08 23.52
N SER A 38 -22.35 9.90 24.14
CA SER A 38 -23.40 8.98 23.69
C SER A 38 -24.76 9.66 23.61
N GLU A 39 -25.56 9.34 22.60
CA GLU A 39 -26.92 9.89 22.40
C GLU A 39 -26.98 11.41 22.11
N ALA A 40 -25.85 12.13 22.06
CA ALA A 40 -25.80 13.56 21.79
C ALA A 40 -26.21 13.93 20.35
N ASP A 41 -26.74 15.15 20.17
CA ASP A 41 -26.95 15.76 18.84
C ASP A 41 -25.73 16.63 18.49
N ILE A 42 -24.83 16.07 17.68
CA ILE A 42 -23.57 16.70 17.28
C ILE A 42 -23.64 17.25 15.84
N ARG A 43 -24.83 17.46 15.27
CA ARG A 43 -24.97 17.96 13.89
C ARG A 43 -24.29 19.31 13.68
N GLY A 44 -23.33 19.36 12.77
CA GLY A 44 -22.52 20.54 12.46
C GLY A 44 -21.44 20.83 13.49
N ALA A 45 -21.23 19.96 14.48
CA ALA A 45 -20.13 20.12 15.44
C ALA A 45 -18.77 19.92 14.76
N ASN A 46 -17.77 20.67 15.20
CA ASN A 46 -16.44 20.67 14.59
C ASN A 46 -15.41 20.06 15.55
N PHE A 47 -15.01 18.81 15.31
CA PHE A 47 -13.94 18.09 16.00
C PHE A 47 -12.64 18.03 15.19
N THR A 48 -12.45 18.94 14.23
CA THR A 48 -11.24 18.93 13.39
C THR A 48 -9.97 19.01 14.25
N ASN A 49 -8.97 18.17 13.99
CA ASN A 49 -7.73 18.08 14.77
C ASN A 49 -7.92 17.73 16.28
N ALA A 50 -9.10 17.27 16.71
CA ALA A 50 -9.33 16.93 18.12
C ALA A 50 -8.66 15.59 18.48
N ARG A 51 -8.28 15.44 19.76
CA ARG A 51 -7.87 14.16 20.35
C ARG A 51 -9.08 13.55 21.05
N LEU A 52 -9.55 12.42 20.54
CA LEU A 52 -10.81 11.76 20.93
C LEU A 52 -10.58 10.28 21.20
N GLN A 53 -9.39 9.90 21.65
CA GLN A 53 -9.08 8.49 21.92
C GLN A 53 -10.03 7.95 22.98
N GLY A 54 -10.61 6.78 22.74
CA GLY A 54 -11.58 6.14 23.65
C GLY A 54 -12.88 6.92 23.86
N ALA A 55 -13.16 7.97 23.08
CA ALA A 55 -14.40 8.74 23.23
C ALA A 55 -15.61 7.93 22.78
N ASN A 56 -16.70 8.03 23.53
CA ASN A 56 -17.94 7.31 23.23
C ASN A 56 -18.90 8.19 22.43
N PHE A 57 -19.11 7.86 21.15
CA PHE A 57 -20.09 8.45 20.24
C PHE A 57 -21.22 7.47 19.89
N SER A 58 -21.51 6.49 20.76
CA SER A 58 -22.60 5.55 20.53
C SER A 58 -23.94 6.29 20.42
N LYS A 59 -24.77 5.88 19.46
CA LYS A 59 -26.11 6.45 19.20
C LYS A 59 -26.16 7.97 18.90
N VAL A 60 -25.03 8.62 18.63
CA VAL A 60 -25.05 10.07 18.33
C VAL A 60 -25.78 10.37 17.02
N LYS A 61 -26.28 11.60 16.91
CA LYS A 61 -26.80 12.16 15.65
C LYS A 61 -25.77 13.13 15.09
N ALA A 62 -25.02 12.70 14.09
CA ALA A 62 -24.06 13.52 13.36
C ALA A 62 -24.61 13.96 11.99
N GLY A 63 -23.99 14.99 11.42
CA GLY A 63 -24.28 15.47 10.08
C GLY A 63 -24.72 16.90 9.99
N LEU A 64 -25.54 17.20 8.98
CA LEU A 64 -25.91 18.56 8.65
C LEU A 64 -27.02 19.11 9.57
N GLN A 65 -26.94 20.40 9.88
CA GLN A 65 -28.03 21.11 10.54
C GLN A 65 -29.17 21.42 9.58
N ARG A 66 -30.41 21.50 10.09
CA ARG A 66 -31.61 21.84 9.29
C ARG A 66 -31.44 23.11 8.44
N ARG A 67 -30.85 24.18 9.01
CA ARG A 67 -30.64 25.45 8.29
C ARG A 67 -29.76 25.29 7.04
N TRP A 68 -28.67 24.53 7.14
CA TRP A 68 -27.82 24.23 5.99
C TRP A 68 -28.54 23.36 4.96
N ALA A 69 -29.38 22.41 5.39
CA ALA A 69 -30.19 21.62 4.46
C ALA A 69 -31.16 22.50 3.66
N ILE A 70 -31.78 23.49 4.32
CA ILE A 70 -32.66 24.47 3.68
C ILE A 70 -31.87 25.36 2.73
N SER A 71 -30.70 25.87 3.13
CA SER A 71 -29.82 26.66 2.26
C SER A 71 -29.40 25.88 1.01
N LEU A 72 -29.11 24.59 1.14
CA LEU A 72 -28.79 23.71 0.01
C LEU A 72 -29.98 23.52 -0.94
N LEU A 73 -31.20 23.35 -0.41
CA LEU A 73 -32.42 23.27 -1.22
C LEU A 73 -32.68 24.58 -1.97
N ILE A 74 -32.55 25.71 -1.29
CA ILE A 74 -32.71 27.03 -1.91
C ILE A 74 -31.65 27.25 -3.00
N ALA A 75 -30.38 26.94 -2.72
CA ALA A 75 -29.30 27.04 -3.70
C ALA A 75 -29.56 26.14 -4.91
N SER A 76 -30.08 24.93 -4.71
CA SER A 76 -30.46 24.02 -5.78
C SER A 76 -31.60 24.57 -6.64
N TRP A 77 -32.62 25.19 -6.03
CA TRP A 77 -33.72 25.83 -6.76
C TRP A 77 -33.26 27.07 -7.55
N LEU A 78 -32.45 27.92 -6.93
CA LEU A 78 -31.86 29.10 -7.60
C LEU A 78 -30.99 28.69 -8.78
N LEU A 79 -30.19 27.63 -8.62
CA LEU A 79 -29.34 27.11 -9.69
C LEU A 79 -30.17 26.55 -10.85
N SER A 80 -31.24 25.81 -10.55
CA SER A 80 -32.18 25.33 -11.58
C SER A 80 -32.85 26.48 -12.34
N GLY A 81 -33.19 27.58 -11.65
CA GLY A 81 -33.74 28.78 -12.27
C GLY A 81 -32.74 29.52 -13.17
N LEU A 82 -31.50 29.68 -12.71
CA LEU A 82 -30.39 30.25 -13.49
C LEU A 82 -30.12 29.44 -14.75
N SER A 83 -30.04 28.13 -14.60
CA SER A 83 -30.03 27.14 -15.68
C SER A 83 -31.13 27.40 -16.71
N ALA A 84 -32.38 27.48 -16.23
CA ALA A 84 -33.57 27.97 -16.93
C ALA A 84 -33.27 29.06 -17.97
N ILE A 85 -32.78 30.17 -17.42
CA ILE A 85 -32.50 31.42 -18.11
C ILE A 85 -31.39 31.25 -19.15
N PHE A 86 -30.31 30.54 -18.81
CA PHE A 86 -29.19 30.30 -19.74
C PHE A 86 -29.62 29.49 -20.96
N SER A 87 -30.41 28.44 -20.76
CA SER A 87 -30.90 27.61 -21.87
C SER A 87 -31.82 28.39 -22.79
N THR A 88 -32.73 29.20 -22.24
CA THR A 88 -33.60 30.05 -23.07
C THR A 88 -32.81 31.09 -23.86
N LEU A 89 -31.81 31.74 -23.24
CA LEU A 89 -30.97 32.73 -23.92
C LEU A 89 -30.14 32.10 -25.05
N LEU A 90 -29.58 30.91 -24.80
CA LEU A 90 -28.82 30.18 -25.81
C LEU A 90 -29.71 29.75 -26.99
N SER A 91 -30.91 29.23 -26.71
CA SER A 91 -31.87 28.83 -27.75
C SER A 91 -32.34 30.02 -28.59
N SER A 92 -32.62 31.17 -27.97
CA SER A 92 -33.01 32.39 -28.68
C SER A 92 -31.88 32.94 -29.55
N ALA A 93 -30.63 32.92 -29.04
CA ALA A 93 -29.46 33.36 -29.81
C ALA A 93 -29.24 32.48 -31.05
N VAL A 94 -29.36 31.16 -30.90
CA VAL A 94 -29.23 30.21 -32.01
C VAL A 94 -30.36 30.37 -33.04
N ALA A 95 -31.61 30.57 -32.60
CA ALA A 95 -32.73 30.80 -33.50
C ALA A 95 -32.53 32.03 -34.40
N LEU A 96 -31.97 33.12 -33.85
CA LEU A 96 -31.66 34.35 -34.60
C LEU A 96 -30.57 34.15 -35.67
N ILE A 97 -29.63 33.22 -35.46
CA ILE A 97 -28.58 32.92 -36.45
C ILE A 97 -29.17 32.27 -37.71
N PHE A 98 -30.25 31.50 -37.57
CA PHE A 98 -30.90 30.79 -38.68
C PHE A 98 -32.04 31.58 -39.32
N ASP A 99 -32.42 32.73 -38.75
CA ASP A 99 -33.38 33.65 -39.35
C ASP A 99 -32.68 34.53 -40.41
N THR A 100 -32.66 34.05 -41.65
CA THR A 100 -32.01 34.71 -42.80
C THR A 100 -32.80 35.90 -43.35
N SER A 101 -33.94 36.24 -42.75
CA SER A 101 -34.80 37.35 -43.20
C SER A 101 -34.15 38.74 -43.04
N SER A 102 -33.19 38.88 -42.11
CA SER A 102 -32.44 40.11 -41.88
C SER A 102 -31.00 39.80 -41.49
N LEU A 103 -30.04 40.38 -42.22
CA LEU A 103 -28.61 40.32 -41.87
C LEU A 103 -28.35 40.81 -40.43
N GLY A 104 -29.19 41.74 -39.93
CA GLY A 104 -29.13 42.23 -38.56
C GLY A 104 -29.46 41.15 -37.51
N ASN A 105 -30.41 40.25 -37.80
CA ASN A 105 -30.78 39.16 -36.90
C ASN A 105 -29.65 38.12 -36.81
N VAL A 106 -29.04 37.78 -37.94
CA VAL A 106 -27.89 36.86 -38.01
C VAL A 106 -26.71 37.40 -37.20
N ILE A 107 -26.38 38.69 -37.39
CA ILE A 107 -25.30 39.36 -36.63
C ILE A 107 -25.63 39.38 -35.13
N ALA A 108 -26.86 39.74 -34.75
CA ALA A 108 -27.30 39.77 -33.36
C ALA A 108 -27.19 38.39 -32.68
N GLY A 109 -27.56 37.32 -33.38
CA GLY A 109 -27.45 35.94 -32.89
C GLY A 109 -26.00 35.53 -32.62
N TRP A 110 -25.07 35.82 -33.54
CA TRP A 110 -23.64 35.55 -33.34
C TRP A 110 -23.03 36.38 -32.21
N VAL A 111 -23.39 37.67 -32.10
CA VAL A 111 -22.95 38.54 -31.00
C VAL A 111 -23.44 38.00 -29.66
N ALA A 112 -24.70 37.58 -29.57
CA ALA A 112 -25.25 36.98 -28.36
C ALA A 112 -24.51 35.69 -27.95
N LEU A 113 -24.17 34.81 -28.90
CA LEU A 113 -23.36 33.62 -28.61
C LEU A 113 -21.95 33.95 -28.11
N VAL A 114 -21.28 34.95 -28.69
CA VAL A 114 -19.96 35.38 -28.24
C VAL A 114 -20.03 35.95 -26.82
N VAL A 115 -21.04 36.76 -26.51
CA VAL A 115 -21.25 37.29 -25.15
C VAL A 115 -21.51 36.16 -24.14
N ILE A 116 -22.34 35.18 -24.49
CA ILE A 116 -22.60 33.99 -23.64
C ILE A 116 -21.32 33.18 -23.44
N ALA A 117 -20.51 32.99 -24.48
CA ALA A 117 -19.24 32.27 -24.40
C ALA A 117 -18.23 33.00 -23.50
N VAL A 118 -18.07 34.32 -23.66
CA VAL A 118 -17.19 35.14 -22.82
C VAL A 118 -17.65 35.14 -21.36
N PHE A 119 -18.95 35.32 -21.12
CA PHE A 119 -19.53 35.20 -19.77
C PHE A 119 -19.24 33.83 -19.14
N SER A 120 -19.38 32.75 -19.92
CA SER A 120 -19.13 31.39 -19.46
C SER A 120 -17.66 31.19 -19.10
N VAL A 121 -16.74 31.66 -19.95
CA VAL A 121 -15.29 31.60 -19.69
C VAL A 121 -14.90 32.40 -18.45
N ILE A 122 -15.44 33.61 -18.27
CA ILE A 122 -15.17 34.45 -17.09
C ILE A 122 -15.75 33.80 -15.83
N THR A 123 -16.98 33.28 -15.90
CA THR A 123 -17.61 32.59 -14.77
C THR A 123 -16.82 31.34 -14.36
N ILE A 124 -16.32 30.57 -15.32
CA ILE A 124 -15.49 29.38 -15.09
C ILE A 124 -14.15 29.77 -14.45
N ARG A 125 -13.52 30.87 -14.89
CA ARG A 125 -12.18 31.27 -14.42
C ARG A 125 -12.18 32.13 -13.15
N GLN A 126 -13.21 32.94 -12.93
CA GLN A 126 -13.23 34.01 -11.92
C GLN A 126 -14.47 33.97 -11.01
N GLY A 127 -15.42 33.06 -11.27
CA GLY A 127 -16.64 32.88 -10.47
C GLY A 127 -17.82 33.74 -10.92
N LEU A 128 -19.02 33.39 -10.41
CA LEU A 128 -20.31 33.92 -10.87
C LEU A 128 -20.45 35.45 -10.72
N ALA A 129 -19.87 36.04 -9.66
CA ALA A 129 -19.92 37.48 -9.43
C ALA A 129 -19.16 38.27 -10.51
N ALA A 130 -17.99 37.79 -10.94
CA ALA A 130 -17.21 38.39 -12.02
C ALA A 130 -17.88 38.22 -13.39
N GLY A 131 -18.50 37.06 -13.62
CA GLY A 131 -19.33 36.82 -14.81
C GLY A 131 -20.47 37.84 -14.91
N LEU A 132 -21.25 38.01 -13.84
CA LEU A 132 -22.39 38.95 -13.82
C LEU A 132 -21.94 40.40 -14.05
N GLY A 133 -20.77 40.79 -13.52
CA GLY A 133 -20.16 42.10 -13.79
C GLY A 133 -19.79 42.30 -15.27
N ALA A 134 -19.25 41.27 -15.92
CA ALA A 134 -18.90 41.34 -17.35
C ALA A 134 -20.13 41.44 -18.27
N VAL A 135 -21.24 40.78 -17.92
CA VAL A 135 -22.50 40.86 -18.67
C VAL A 135 -23.14 42.24 -18.55
N ALA A 136 -23.06 42.90 -17.39
CA ALA A 136 -23.54 44.27 -17.24
C ALA A 136 -22.80 45.23 -18.20
N VAL A 137 -21.49 45.07 -18.36
CA VAL A 137 -20.68 45.84 -19.32
C VAL A 137 -21.03 45.50 -20.77
N ALA A 138 -21.19 44.22 -21.09
CA ALA A 138 -21.57 43.78 -22.45
C ALA A 138 -22.97 44.26 -22.86
N PHE A 139 -23.93 44.27 -21.93
CA PHE A 139 -25.27 44.84 -22.16
C PHE A 139 -25.21 46.35 -22.38
N CYS A 140 -24.40 47.09 -21.63
CA CYS A 140 -24.18 48.52 -21.87
C CYS A 140 -23.60 48.78 -23.26
N VAL A 141 -22.62 47.98 -23.71
CA VAL A 141 -22.01 48.10 -25.04
C VAL A 141 -23.00 47.72 -26.15
N ALA A 142 -23.76 46.64 -26.00
CA ALA A 142 -24.77 46.20 -26.96
C ALA A 142 -25.92 47.22 -27.07
N PHE A 143 -26.33 47.83 -25.95
CA PHE A 143 -27.34 48.89 -25.94
C PHE A 143 -26.85 50.16 -26.65
N VAL A 144 -25.58 50.54 -26.47
CA VAL A 144 -24.95 51.67 -27.19
C VAL A 144 -24.86 51.37 -28.69
N VAL A 145 -24.51 50.15 -29.09
CA VAL A 145 -24.45 49.76 -30.51
C VAL A 145 -25.85 49.72 -31.15
N ALA A 146 -26.86 49.20 -30.46
CA ALA A 146 -28.25 49.20 -30.92
C ALA A 146 -28.82 50.63 -31.02
N PHE A 147 -28.46 51.50 -30.07
CA PHE A 147 -28.82 52.93 -30.08
C PHE A 147 -28.17 53.68 -31.24
N VAL A 148 -26.93 53.34 -31.61
CA VAL A 148 -26.27 53.92 -32.80
C VAL A 148 -26.93 53.45 -34.10
N ILE A 149 -27.38 52.19 -34.16
CA ILE A 149 -28.07 51.63 -35.34
C ILE A 149 -29.45 52.27 -35.56
N THR A 150 -30.19 52.59 -34.49
CA THR A 150 -31.50 53.27 -34.62
C THR A 150 -31.39 54.77 -34.91
N VAL A 151 -30.28 55.42 -34.55
CA VAL A 151 -30.07 56.86 -34.78
C VAL A 151 -29.61 57.18 -36.22
N THR A 152 -29.07 56.21 -36.97
CA THR A 152 -28.66 56.42 -38.38
C THR A 152 -29.67 55.96 -39.44
N GLY A 153 -30.81 55.39 -39.03
CA GLY A 153 -31.91 55.01 -39.93
C GLY A 153 -33.02 56.07 -39.92
N ALA A 154 -33.09 56.89 -40.95
CA ALA A 154 -34.01 58.02 -41.07
C ALA A 154 -35.51 57.65 -40.89
N THR A 155 -36.13 58.17 -39.84
CA THR A 155 -37.24 59.15 -39.88
C THR A 155 -37.62 59.51 -38.45
N GLY A 156 -37.72 60.82 -38.18
CA GLY A 156 -37.80 61.36 -36.84
C GLY A 156 -39.02 60.89 -36.05
N VAL A 157 -38.78 60.41 -34.83
CA VAL A 157 -39.74 60.50 -33.73
C VAL A 157 -38.96 60.87 -32.47
N THR A 158 -39.38 61.99 -31.88
CA THR A 158 -38.94 62.52 -30.59
C THR A 158 -39.24 61.53 -29.47
N VAL A 159 -38.22 61.10 -28.73
CA VAL A 159 -38.43 60.34 -27.49
C VAL A 159 -38.73 61.34 -26.37
N ALA A 160 -40.01 61.65 -26.20
CA ALA A 160 -40.54 62.13 -24.93
C ALA A 160 -41.01 60.91 -24.12
N ALA A 161 -40.47 60.78 -22.90
CA ALA A 161 -40.94 59.83 -21.92
C ALA A 161 -42.43 60.07 -21.60
N ALA A 162 -43.28 59.07 -21.79
CA ALA A 162 -44.40 58.69 -20.90
C ALA A 162 -45.37 57.72 -21.58
N GLY A 163 -45.79 56.69 -20.82
CA GLY A 163 -47.20 56.27 -20.77
C GLY A 163 -47.75 55.30 -21.82
N ALA A 164 -47.86 54.03 -21.43
CA ALA A 164 -49.00 53.11 -21.58
C ALA A 164 -49.81 52.97 -22.90
N GLY A 165 -49.88 51.72 -23.39
CA GLY A 165 -50.98 51.12 -24.18
C GLY A 165 -50.71 50.92 -25.68
N ALA A 166 -51.02 49.80 -26.36
CA ALA A 166 -51.70 48.55 -26.00
C ALA A 166 -51.50 47.45 -27.08
N ALA A 167 -51.56 46.17 -26.64
CA ALA A 167 -51.96 44.91 -27.32
C ALA A 167 -51.12 44.36 -28.51
N ALA A 168 -50.75 43.06 -28.64
CA ALA A 168 -50.99 41.79 -27.93
C ALA A 168 -49.92 40.76 -28.40
N GLY A 169 -49.49 39.72 -27.67
CA GLY A 169 -49.89 39.19 -26.38
C GLY A 169 -48.89 38.16 -25.80
N ALA A 170 -49.20 37.75 -24.55
CA ALA A 170 -48.76 36.57 -23.80
C ALA A 170 -47.25 36.36 -23.50
N THR A 171 -46.76 36.94 -22.40
CA THR A 171 -46.54 36.25 -21.10
C THR A 171 -45.75 37.16 -20.17
N GLY A 172 -46.34 37.48 -19.01
CA GLY A 172 -45.80 38.44 -18.08
C GLY A 172 -44.60 37.90 -17.30
N VAL A 173 -43.56 38.72 -17.17
CA VAL A 173 -42.54 38.57 -16.13
C VAL A 173 -42.40 39.91 -15.40
N VAL A 174 -42.66 39.81 -14.10
CA VAL A 174 -42.56 40.85 -13.08
C VAL A 174 -41.14 41.42 -13.06
N PHE A 175 -40.98 42.70 -13.41
CA PHE A 175 -39.76 43.47 -13.14
C PHE A 175 -40.09 44.62 -12.19
N ALA A 176 -40.16 44.31 -10.90
CA ALA A 176 -40.14 45.28 -9.82
C ALA A 176 -39.75 44.58 -8.52
N GLY A 177 -38.47 44.22 -8.36
CA GLY A 177 -38.03 43.54 -7.14
C GLY A 177 -36.56 43.14 -7.06
N ALA A 178 -35.66 43.73 -7.86
CA ALA A 178 -34.25 43.29 -7.90
C ALA A 178 -33.22 44.35 -7.48
N PHE A 179 -33.64 45.55 -7.04
CA PHE A 179 -32.69 46.63 -6.69
C PHE A 179 -32.41 46.84 -5.19
N ALA A 180 -32.96 46.01 -4.29
CA ALA A 180 -32.80 46.22 -2.84
C ALA A 180 -31.82 45.26 -2.14
N VAL A 181 -31.14 44.34 -2.85
CA VAL A 181 -30.30 43.29 -2.21
C VAL A 181 -28.82 43.36 -2.62
N ALA A 182 -28.38 44.46 -3.26
CA ALA A 182 -26.98 44.64 -3.62
C ALA A 182 -26.09 45.13 -2.45
N GLY A 183 -26.68 45.52 -1.31
CA GLY A 183 -25.96 46.15 -0.20
C GLY A 183 -25.42 45.23 0.91
N ALA A 184 -25.63 43.90 0.86
CA ALA A 184 -25.45 43.07 2.07
C ALA A 184 -24.47 41.89 1.99
N PHE A 185 -23.71 41.69 0.92
CA PHE A 185 -22.77 40.57 0.82
C PHE A 185 -21.35 41.00 0.47
N ALA A 186 -20.77 41.79 1.36
CA ALA A 186 -19.36 42.13 1.38
C ALA A 186 -18.65 41.51 2.60
N VAL A 187 -18.82 40.21 2.88
CA VAL A 187 -17.92 39.48 3.79
C VAL A 187 -17.80 38.02 3.36
N ALA A 188 -16.55 37.51 3.42
CA ALA A 188 -16.09 36.12 3.28
C ALA A 188 -15.58 35.69 1.89
N GLY A 189 -14.45 36.30 1.50
CA GLY A 189 -13.49 35.69 0.59
C GLY A 189 -12.92 34.40 1.20
N ALA A 190 -13.24 33.27 0.56
CA ALA A 190 -12.58 31.96 0.63
C ALA A 190 -13.46 30.84 0.01
N PHE A 191 -14.73 31.12 -0.31
CA PHE A 191 -15.68 30.08 -0.75
C PHE A 191 -15.83 29.93 -2.27
N THR A 192 -15.20 30.79 -3.07
CA THR A 192 -15.52 30.94 -4.50
C THR A 192 -14.82 29.95 -5.43
N PHE A 193 -13.72 29.32 -5.00
CA PHE A 193 -12.94 28.42 -5.89
C PHE A 193 -13.47 26.98 -5.93
N ALA A 194 -14.12 26.50 -4.85
CA ALA A 194 -14.73 25.17 -4.82
C ALA A 194 -16.10 25.12 -5.52
N VAL A 195 -16.71 26.29 -5.76
CA VAL A 195 -18.01 26.42 -6.44
C VAL A 195 -17.85 26.21 -7.96
N ALA A 196 -16.73 26.61 -8.57
CA ALA A 196 -16.55 26.56 -10.02
C ALA A 196 -16.39 25.14 -10.60
N VAL A 197 -15.72 24.22 -9.87
CA VAL A 197 -15.52 22.83 -10.33
C VAL A 197 -16.70 21.91 -9.93
N ALA A 198 -17.41 22.25 -8.86
CA ALA A 198 -18.69 21.59 -8.53
C ALA A 198 -19.83 22.05 -9.45
N PHE A 199 -19.69 23.21 -10.10
CA PHE A 199 -20.70 23.80 -10.99
C PHE A 199 -20.91 23.03 -12.28
N THR A 200 -19.92 22.30 -12.80
CA THR A 200 -20.09 21.53 -14.05
C THR A 200 -20.72 20.15 -13.81
N VAL A 201 -20.64 19.64 -12.57
CA VAL A 201 -21.17 18.31 -12.21
C VAL A 201 -22.56 18.41 -11.55
N ALA A 202 -22.83 19.45 -10.77
CA ALA A 202 -24.17 19.71 -10.22
C ALA A 202 -25.19 20.10 -11.30
N VAL A 203 -24.72 20.49 -12.49
CA VAL A 203 -25.56 20.76 -13.68
C VAL A 203 -26.14 19.48 -14.29
N ALA A 204 -25.68 18.28 -13.90
CA ALA A 204 -26.30 17.03 -14.34
C ALA A 204 -27.63 16.68 -13.61
N VAL A 205 -27.99 17.39 -12.53
CA VAL A 205 -29.11 17.00 -11.64
C VAL A 205 -30.26 18.01 -11.58
N ALA A 206 -30.17 19.16 -12.25
CA ALA A 206 -31.28 20.11 -12.28
C ALA A 206 -31.41 20.81 -13.63
N PHE A 207 -32.17 20.19 -14.54
CA PHE A 207 -32.73 20.91 -15.66
C PHE A 207 -34.08 20.32 -16.05
N THR A 208 -35.14 20.94 -15.55
CA THR A 208 -36.50 20.76 -16.06
C THR A 208 -36.92 22.04 -16.78
N PHE A 209 -37.28 21.90 -18.07
CA PHE A 209 -38.32 22.64 -18.83
C PHE A 209 -38.09 24.16 -19.02
N THR A 210 -38.20 24.80 -20.19
CA THR A 210 -38.87 24.57 -21.49
C THR A 210 -38.11 25.39 -22.54
N PHE A 211 -38.09 25.01 -23.82
CA PHE A 211 -38.35 25.98 -24.90
C PHE A 211 -38.62 25.30 -26.24
N THR A 212 -39.73 25.71 -26.84
CA THR A 212 -40.19 25.35 -28.18
C THR A 212 -39.44 26.18 -29.22
N VAL A 213 -38.60 25.54 -30.04
CA VAL A 213 -38.24 26.09 -31.35
C VAL A 213 -38.95 25.24 -32.39
N VAL A 214 -39.94 25.85 -33.02
CA VAL A 214 -40.66 25.28 -34.16
C VAL A 214 -39.74 25.40 -35.38
N VAL A 215 -39.70 24.30 -36.14
CA VAL A 215 -38.90 24.00 -37.35
C VAL A 215 -37.47 23.51 -37.04
N ALA A 216 -37.09 22.23 -37.06
CA ALA A 216 -37.61 21.03 -37.74
C ALA A 216 -37.87 19.86 -36.77
N GLY A 217 -39.10 19.33 -36.82
CA GLY A 217 -39.69 18.41 -35.86
C GLY A 217 -39.14 16.97 -35.89
N ALA A 218 -39.41 16.27 -34.79
CA ALA A 218 -39.09 14.87 -34.46
C ALA A 218 -37.64 14.57 -34.02
N VAL A 219 -36.61 14.90 -34.80
CA VAL A 219 -35.24 14.39 -34.52
C VAL A 219 -34.58 15.09 -33.33
N ALA A 220 -34.67 16.43 -33.23
CA ALA A 220 -34.08 17.18 -32.11
C ALA A 220 -34.80 16.92 -30.77
N GLY A 221 -36.12 16.72 -30.79
CA GLY A 221 -36.91 16.35 -29.62
C GLY A 221 -36.61 14.93 -29.11
N ALA A 222 -36.38 13.99 -30.04
CA ALA A 222 -35.99 12.62 -29.69
C ALA A 222 -34.59 12.58 -29.04
N VAL A 223 -33.61 13.34 -29.57
CA VAL A 223 -32.25 13.40 -29.01
C VAL A 223 -32.23 14.11 -27.65
N ALA A 224 -32.99 15.19 -27.47
CA ALA A 224 -33.09 15.87 -26.18
C ALA A 224 -33.80 15.00 -25.12
N GLY A 225 -34.86 14.28 -25.52
CA GLY A 225 -35.58 13.34 -24.65
C GLY A 225 -34.69 12.17 -24.19
N THR A 226 -33.87 11.61 -25.08
CA THR A 226 -32.95 10.52 -24.71
C THR A 226 -31.85 10.99 -23.76
N VAL A 227 -31.28 12.17 -23.97
CA VAL A 227 -30.28 12.76 -23.05
C VAL A 227 -30.88 13.07 -21.68
N ALA A 228 -32.12 13.58 -21.62
CA ALA A 228 -32.81 13.82 -20.35
C ALA A 228 -33.10 12.52 -19.60
N LEU A 229 -33.62 11.50 -20.29
CA LEU A 229 -33.85 10.18 -19.71
C LEU A 229 -32.55 9.53 -19.24
N LEU A 230 -31.45 9.72 -19.98
CA LEU A 230 -30.13 9.24 -19.61
C LEU A 230 -29.62 9.91 -18.32
N ASN A 231 -29.78 11.24 -18.16
CA ASN A 231 -29.38 11.95 -16.94
C ASN A 231 -30.21 11.56 -15.72
N VAL A 232 -31.53 11.41 -15.89
CA VAL A 232 -32.43 10.89 -14.84
C VAL A 232 -32.04 9.47 -14.46
N TYR A 233 -31.74 8.64 -15.46
CA TYR A 233 -31.28 7.27 -15.27
C TYR A 233 -29.95 7.21 -14.52
N ILE A 234 -28.95 8.00 -14.92
CA ILE A 234 -27.63 8.10 -14.25
C ILE A 234 -27.80 8.60 -12.82
N SER A 235 -28.64 9.63 -12.59
CA SER A 235 -28.91 10.17 -11.25
C SER A 235 -29.61 9.17 -10.35
N TRP A 236 -30.62 8.48 -10.87
CA TRP A 236 -31.33 7.42 -10.17
C TRP A 236 -30.41 6.22 -9.86
N ARG A 237 -29.56 5.83 -10.81
CA ARG A 237 -28.58 4.75 -10.68
C ARG A 237 -27.50 5.09 -9.64
N ALA A 238 -27.01 6.33 -9.62
CA ALA A 238 -26.13 6.86 -8.59
C ALA A 238 -26.76 6.84 -7.19
N PHE A 239 -28.06 7.17 -7.09
CA PHE A 239 -28.84 7.12 -5.84
C PHE A 239 -29.08 5.68 -5.36
N ARG A 240 -29.29 4.75 -6.28
CA ARG A 240 -29.48 3.30 -6.03
C ARG A 240 -28.21 2.58 -5.59
N GLY A 241 -27.04 3.22 -5.69
CA GLY A 241 -25.80 2.67 -5.17
C GLY A 241 -24.83 2.11 -6.22
N ASP A 242 -25.11 2.22 -7.52
CA ASP A 242 -24.24 1.67 -8.58
C ASP A 242 -22.82 2.25 -8.48
N GLU A 243 -21.81 1.39 -8.57
CA GLU A 243 -20.41 1.75 -8.41
C GLU A 243 -19.91 2.61 -9.58
N ARG A 244 -20.48 2.48 -10.79
CA ARG A 244 -20.07 3.24 -11.98
C ARG A 244 -20.32 4.75 -11.85
N ASP A 245 -21.36 5.13 -11.10
CA ASP A 245 -21.72 6.53 -10.87
C ASP A 245 -21.44 6.98 -9.43
N ALA A 246 -20.63 6.22 -8.70
CA ALA A 246 -20.29 6.52 -7.30
C ALA A 246 -19.66 7.92 -7.14
N TRP A 247 -19.01 8.43 -8.18
CA TRP A 247 -18.40 9.76 -8.19
C TRP A 247 -19.42 10.89 -7.94
N ILE A 248 -20.64 10.81 -8.51
CA ILE A 248 -21.71 11.80 -8.29
C ILE A 248 -22.12 11.83 -6.81
N ARG A 249 -22.30 10.65 -6.22
CA ARG A 249 -22.61 10.49 -4.79
C ARG A 249 -21.47 11.05 -3.93
N THR A 250 -20.22 10.81 -4.30
CA THR A 250 -19.03 11.32 -3.61
C THR A 250 -18.98 12.84 -3.61
N PHE A 251 -19.28 13.51 -4.74
CA PHE A 251 -19.36 14.97 -4.80
C PHE A 251 -20.49 15.52 -3.93
N ALA A 252 -21.69 14.94 -4.01
CA ALA A 252 -22.83 15.36 -3.21
C ALA A 252 -22.55 15.22 -1.70
N ILE A 253 -21.92 14.11 -1.28
CA ILE A 253 -21.48 13.90 0.10
C ILE A 253 -20.41 14.92 0.49
N ALA A 254 -19.40 15.16 -0.36
CA ALA A 254 -18.32 16.09 -0.07
C ALA A 254 -18.83 17.51 0.16
N PHE A 255 -19.82 17.95 -0.63
CA PHE A 255 -20.47 19.24 -0.47
C PHE A 255 -21.33 19.28 0.80
N ALA A 256 -22.18 18.28 1.02
CA ALA A 256 -23.02 18.20 2.22
C ALA A 256 -22.19 18.11 3.52
N ALA A 257 -21.01 17.49 3.49
CA ALA A 257 -20.12 17.40 4.63
C ALA A 257 -19.47 18.75 5.02
N THR A 258 -19.45 19.76 4.13
CA THR A 258 -18.85 21.08 4.43
C THR A 258 -19.56 21.82 5.56
N GLY A 259 -20.88 21.67 5.70
CA GLY A 259 -21.66 22.19 6.83
C GLY A 259 -22.04 21.12 7.85
N GLY A 260 -21.50 19.91 7.70
CA GLY A 260 -21.80 18.75 8.53
C GLY A 260 -20.88 18.63 9.75
N THR A 261 -21.04 17.54 10.50
CA THR A 261 -20.11 17.22 11.59
C THR A 261 -18.74 16.88 11.00
N SER A 262 -17.66 17.42 11.57
CA SER A 262 -16.30 17.18 11.08
C SER A 262 -15.43 16.50 12.14
N PHE A 263 -14.86 15.35 11.80
CA PHE A 263 -13.78 14.66 12.49
C PHE A 263 -12.47 14.70 11.68
N ARG A 264 -12.34 15.64 10.74
CA ARG A 264 -11.17 15.75 9.88
C ARG A 264 -9.88 15.85 10.71
N ASN A 265 -8.87 15.04 10.40
CA ASN A 265 -7.61 14.93 11.15
C ASN A 265 -7.77 14.64 12.66
N ALA A 266 -8.94 14.20 13.12
CA ALA A 266 -9.13 13.86 14.52
C ALA A 266 -8.50 12.49 14.79
N ASN A 267 -7.96 12.31 15.99
CA ASN A 267 -7.57 10.98 16.45
C ASN A 267 -8.77 10.33 17.15
N LEU A 268 -9.34 9.31 16.53
CA LEU A 268 -10.48 8.52 17.00
C LEU A 268 -10.06 7.10 17.40
N THR A 269 -8.79 6.89 17.77
CA THR A 269 -8.31 5.58 18.22
C THR A 269 -9.17 5.07 19.37
N ASP A 270 -9.69 3.84 19.28
CA ASP A 270 -10.58 3.21 20.27
C ASP A 270 -11.92 3.95 20.51
N ALA A 271 -12.30 4.91 19.65
CA ALA A 271 -13.60 5.58 19.75
C ALA A 271 -14.77 4.66 19.37
N ASP A 272 -15.95 4.93 19.92
CA ASP A 272 -17.14 4.09 19.70
C ASP A 272 -18.25 4.82 18.96
N PHE A 273 -18.61 4.37 17.75
CA PHE A 273 -19.77 4.87 16.98
C PHE A 273 -20.93 3.88 16.92
N LYS A 274 -20.99 2.88 17.81
CA LYS A 274 -22.06 1.87 17.81
C LYS A 274 -23.44 2.51 17.74
N SER A 275 -24.25 2.07 16.77
CA SER A 275 -25.62 2.58 16.54
C SER A 275 -25.72 4.09 16.25
N ALA A 276 -24.62 4.78 15.97
CA ALA A 276 -24.63 6.20 15.61
C ALA A 276 -25.32 6.44 14.26
N THR A 277 -25.74 7.67 14.00
CA THR A 277 -26.24 8.10 12.70
C THR A 277 -25.28 9.11 12.09
N LEU A 278 -24.58 8.73 11.01
CA LEU A 278 -23.48 9.49 10.42
C LEU A 278 -23.78 9.95 9.00
N LYS A 279 -24.74 10.86 8.85
CA LYS A 279 -25.04 11.46 7.53
C LYS A 279 -24.09 12.64 7.29
N SER A 280 -23.53 12.81 6.09
CA SER A 280 -22.78 14.04 5.74
C SER A 280 -21.71 14.42 6.78
N THR A 281 -20.96 13.44 7.26
CA THR A 281 -19.92 13.59 8.29
C THR A 281 -18.54 13.44 7.66
N ASP A 282 -17.58 14.29 8.02
CA ASP A 282 -16.24 14.31 7.43
C ASP A 282 -15.22 13.54 8.30
N PHE A 283 -14.63 12.48 7.76
CA PHE A 283 -13.58 11.66 8.40
C PHE A 283 -12.23 11.76 7.67
N ARG A 284 -12.05 12.74 6.77
CA ARG A 284 -10.80 12.85 6.02
C ARG A 284 -9.59 12.91 6.96
N ASN A 285 -8.61 12.06 6.68
CA ASN A 285 -7.35 11.96 7.42
C ASN A 285 -7.54 11.71 8.94
N ALA A 286 -8.71 11.24 9.37
CA ALA A 286 -8.91 10.85 10.75
C ALA A 286 -8.17 9.53 11.02
N THR A 287 -7.58 9.40 12.20
CA THR A 287 -7.04 8.11 12.68
C THR A 287 -8.22 7.29 13.20
N LEU A 288 -8.49 6.13 12.61
CA LEU A 288 -9.64 5.28 12.93
C LEU A 288 -9.23 3.92 13.56
N THR A 289 -8.04 3.85 14.14
CA THR A 289 -7.50 2.64 14.76
C THR A 289 -8.47 2.13 15.83
N ARG A 290 -8.90 0.88 15.71
CA ARG A 290 -9.83 0.16 16.57
C ARG A 290 -11.16 0.88 16.84
N THR A 291 -11.54 1.84 15.99
CA THR A 291 -12.84 2.54 16.08
C THR A 291 -13.99 1.57 15.83
N ARG A 292 -15.02 1.56 16.69
CA ARG A 292 -16.18 0.67 16.58
C ARG A 292 -17.29 1.29 15.73
N TRP A 293 -17.85 0.50 14.80
CA TRP A 293 -18.88 0.96 13.85
C TRP A 293 -20.17 0.12 13.86
N HIS A 294 -20.27 -0.88 14.73
CA HIS A 294 -21.36 -1.84 14.74
C HIS A 294 -22.74 -1.16 14.74
N GLN A 295 -23.64 -1.58 13.84
CA GLN A 295 -24.99 -1.01 13.67
C GLN A 295 -25.05 0.50 13.35
N THR A 296 -23.95 1.12 12.91
CA THR A 296 -23.95 2.54 12.49
C THR A 296 -24.84 2.75 11.27
N LYS A 297 -25.70 3.77 11.34
CA LYS A 297 -26.63 4.16 10.27
C LYS A 297 -25.99 5.22 9.38
N GLU A 298 -26.30 5.14 8.09
CA GLU A 298 -25.87 6.11 7.06
C GLU A 298 -24.35 6.21 6.87
N LEU A 299 -23.55 5.23 7.31
CA LEU A 299 -22.09 5.23 7.14
C LEU A 299 -21.66 5.35 5.66
N ALA A 300 -22.48 4.87 4.72
CA ALA A 300 -22.27 5.03 3.28
C ALA A 300 -22.32 6.50 2.79
N ARG A 301 -22.72 7.45 3.65
CA ARG A 301 -22.88 8.88 3.34
C ARG A 301 -21.88 9.77 4.06
N VAL A 302 -20.85 9.17 4.63
CA VAL A 302 -19.72 9.91 5.20
C VAL A 302 -18.73 10.26 4.10
N ARG A 303 -17.88 11.24 4.37
CA ARG A 303 -16.71 11.55 3.54
C ARG A 303 -15.51 10.82 4.15
N PRO A 304 -15.10 9.66 3.61
CA PRO A 304 -14.10 8.79 4.26
C PRO A 304 -12.65 9.30 4.09
N GLY A 305 -12.36 10.11 3.07
CA GLY A 305 -10.98 10.51 2.76
C GLY A 305 -10.13 9.30 2.37
N THR A 306 -8.91 9.21 2.91
CA THR A 306 -7.95 8.11 2.70
C THR A 306 -8.11 6.95 3.68
N THR A 307 -9.14 6.95 4.53
CA THR A 307 -9.35 5.90 5.54
C THR A 307 -9.85 4.58 4.94
N TYR A 308 -9.86 3.50 5.72
CA TYR A 308 -10.44 2.20 5.32
C TYR A 308 -11.95 2.27 5.00
N LEU A 309 -12.64 3.36 5.39
CA LEU A 309 -14.06 3.56 5.11
C LEU A 309 -14.37 3.86 3.64
N GLN A 310 -13.38 3.96 2.75
CA GLN A 310 -13.57 4.24 1.32
C GLN A 310 -14.39 3.17 0.60
N THR A 311 -14.14 1.90 0.92
CA THR A 311 -14.75 0.76 0.22
C THR A 311 -16.13 0.43 0.81
N ALA A 312 -17.13 0.22 -0.05
CA ALA A 312 -18.49 -0.12 0.38
C ALA A 312 -18.58 -1.44 1.15
N LYS A 313 -17.84 -2.45 0.71
CA LYS A 313 -17.75 -3.75 1.38
C LYS A 313 -17.20 -3.63 2.80
N ILE A 314 -16.15 -2.82 3.01
CA ILE A 314 -15.58 -2.57 4.35
C ILE A 314 -16.58 -1.88 5.26
N ARG A 315 -17.29 -0.85 4.77
CA ARG A 315 -18.36 -0.21 5.56
C ARG A 315 -19.45 -1.22 5.95
N GLN A 316 -19.85 -2.11 5.04
CA GLN A 316 -20.86 -3.11 5.34
C GLN A 316 -20.38 -4.10 6.39
N LEU A 317 -19.16 -4.64 6.23
CA LEU A 317 -18.51 -5.52 7.19
C LEU A 317 -18.47 -4.90 8.59
N LEU A 318 -18.02 -3.65 8.70
CA LEU A 318 -17.93 -2.90 9.95
C LEU A 318 -19.28 -2.69 10.66
N ILE A 319 -20.37 -2.56 9.90
CA ILE A 319 -21.72 -2.33 10.45
C ILE A 319 -22.35 -3.65 10.89
N THR A 320 -22.20 -4.72 10.10
CA THR A 320 -22.91 -5.99 10.30
C THR A 320 -22.09 -7.03 11.07
N GLY A 321 -20.77 -6.94 11.03
CA GLY A 321 -19.87 -8.02 11.45
C GLY A 321 -19.95 -9.26 10.54
N GLN A 322 -20.53 -9.15 9.35
CA GLN A 322 -20.73 -10.28 8.43
C GLN A 322 -19.84 -10.10 7.19
N GLY A 323 -18.75 -10.86 7.13
CA GLY A 323 -17.78 -10.88 6.03
C GLY A 323 -17.53 -12.27 5.45
N GLN A 324 -18.36 -13.26 5.77
CA GLN A 324 -18.20 -14.63 5.29
C GLN A 324 -18.05 -14.71 3.76
N ALA A 325 -17.06 -15.46 3.29
CA ALA A 325 -16.74 -15.69 1.88
C ALA A 325 -16.50 -14.40 1.05
N GLN A 326 -16.23 -13.26 1.70
CA GLN A 326 -15.93 -12.02 1.00
C GLN A 326 -14.43 -11.90 0.67
N ASN A 327 -14.14 -11.15 -0.40
CA ASN A 327 -12.77 -10.82 -0.80
C ASN A 327 -12.40 -9.41 -0.32
N PHE A 328 -11.34 -9.35 0.50
CA PHE A 328 -10.69 -8.15 1.05
C PHE A 328 -9.19 -8.10 0.72
N GLU A 329 -8.77 -8.78 -0.35
CA GLU A 329 -7.38 -8.86 -0.77
C GLU A 329 -6.80 -7.47 -1.04
N ARG A 330 -5.57 -7.25 -0.55
CA ARG A 330 -4.80 -6.01 -0.72
C ARG A 330 -5.53 -4.73 -0.25
N GLN A 331 -6.51 -4.86 0.63
CA GLN A 331 -7.17 -3.69 1.22
C GLN A 331 -6.30 -3.10 2.34
N PRO A 332 -6.22 -1.76 2.47
CA PRO A 332 -5.54 -1.10 3.59
C PRO A 332 -6.46 -1.10 4.82
N LEU A 333 -6.36 -2.13 5.66
CA LEU A 333 -7.23 -2.37 6.82
C LEU A 333 -6.51 -2.15 8.17
N ARG A 334 -5.37 -1.47 8.16
CA ARG A 334 -4.62 -1.14 9.39
C ARG A 334 -5.52 -0.49 10.43
N GLY A 335 -5.49 -1.04 11.64
CA GLY A 335 -6.27 -0.60 12.77
C GLY A 335 -7.77 -0.86 12.64
N ILE A 336 -8.24 -1.75 11.78
CA ILE A 336 -9.68 -2.04 11.69
C ILE A 336 -10.19 -2.71 12.98
N ASN A 337 -11.43 -2.43 13.38
CA ASN A 337 -12.09 -3.15 14.46
C ASN A 337 -13.13 -4.13 13.88
N LEU A 338 -12.85 -5.43 13.98
CA LEU A 338 -13.72 -6.52 13.56
C LEU A 338 -14.03 -7.48 14.72
N GLN A 339 -13.94 -7.01 15.97
CA GLN A 339 -14.24 -7.81 17.15
C GLN A 339 -15.57 -8.56 17.00
N GLY A 340 -15.54 -9.88 17.17
CA GLY A 340 -16.69 -10.77 17.09
C GLY A 340 -17.29 -10.93 15.68
N ALA A 341 -16.59 -10.52 14.62
CA ALA A 341 -17.09 -10.65 13.26
C ALA A 341 -17.05 -12.11 12.76
N ASN A 342 -17.97 -12.45 11.87
CA ASN A 342 -17.91 -13.68 11.08
C ASN A 342 -17.16 -13.40 9.77
N LEU A 343 -15.94 -13.92 9.67
CA LEU A 343 -15.04 -13.82 8.52
C LEU A 343 -14.70 -15.22 7.96
N ALA A 344 -15.54 -16.23 8.22
CA ALA A 344 -15.30 -17.57 7.73
C ALA A 344 -15.19 -17.57 6.19
N ASP A 345 -14.26 -18.34 5.64
CA ASP A 345 -14.00 -18.42 4.19
C ASP A 345 -13.60 -17.09 3.51
N ALA A 346 -13.36 -16.00 4.26
CA ALA A 346 -12.98 -14.71 3.70
C ALA A 346 -11.53 -14.73 3.16
N SER A 347 -11.26 -13.89 2.17
CA SER A 347 -9.90 -13.73 1.60
C SER A 347 -9.29 -12.40 2.01
N PHE A 348 -8.14 -12.46 2.67
CA PHE A 348 -7.33 -11.31 3.09
C PHE A 348 -5.94 -11.31 2.41
N ILE A 349 -5.78 -12.03 1.29
CA ILE A 349 -4.47 -12.18 0.64
C ILE A 349 -3.81 -10.82 0.38
N GLY A 350 -2.61 -10.61 0.92
CA GLY A 350 -1.86 -9.37 0.80
C GLY A 350 -2.48 -8.15 1.48
N ALA A 351 -3.47 -8.33 2.37
CA ALA A 351 -4.07 -7.23 3.12
C ALA A 351 -3.18 -6.81 4.31
N ASP A 352 -3.27 -5.54 4.68
CA ASP A 352 -2.66 -5.03 5.91
C ASP A 352 -3.72 -4.96 7.01
N LEU A 353 -3.63 -5.86 7.99
CA LEU A 353 -4.46 -5.93 9.19
C LEU A 353 -3.66 -5.54 10.45
N SER A 354 -2.53 -4.86 10.32
CA SER A 354 -1.72 -4.44 11.47
C SER A 354 -2.52 -3.52 12.40
N GLU A 355 -2.29 -3.57 13.71
CA GLU A 355 -3.05 -2.89 14.78
C GLU A 355 -4.55 -3.23 14.85
N ALA A 356 -5.02 -4.22 14.08
CA ALA A 356 -6.45 -4.55 14.05
C ALA A 356 -6.91 -5.19 15.37
N ASN A 357 -8.19 -4.99 15.69
CA ASN A 357 -8.86 -5.76 16.73
C ASN A 357 -9.70 -6.86 16.07
N LEU A 358 -9.23 -8.10 16.16
CA LEU A 358 -9.86 -9.32 15.68
C LEU A 358 -10.30 -10.24 16.84
N GLN A 359 -10.46 -9.70 18.05
CA GLN A 359 -10.87 -10.50 19.21
C GLN A 359 -12.18 -11.23 18.93
N ASP A 360 -12.27 -12.50 19.36
CA ASP A 360 -13.45 -13.37 19.22
C ASP A 360 -13.99 -13.52 17.78
N THR A 361 -13.18 -13.20 16.76
CA THR A 361 -13.57 -13.27 15.35
C THR A 361 -13.54 -14.71 14.84
N ASP A 362 -14.50 -15.08 14.00
CA ASP A 362 -14.46 -16.34 13.26
C ASP A 362 -13.69 -16.17 11.95
N LEU A 363 -12.43 -16.63 11.91
CA LEU A 363 -11.57 -16.68 10.73
C LEU A 363 -11.45 -18.12 10.19
N SER A 364 -12.42 -19.00 10.48
CA SER A 364 -12.38 -20.38 10.01
C SER A 364 -12.26 -20.44 8.48
N ARG A 365 -11.28 -21.17 7.96
CA ARG A 365 -10.99 -21.29 6.51
C ARG A 365 -10.69 -19.96 5.81
N ALA A 366 -10.37 -18.90 6.55
CA ALA A 366 -9.95 -17.63 5.95
C ALA A 366 -8.58 -17.78 5.26
N LYS A 367 -8.37 -17.02 4.18
CA LYS A 367 -7.09 -16.95 3.47
C LYS A 367 -6.29 -15.75 3.99
N LEU A 368 -5.33 -16.00 4.88
CA LEU A 368 -4.45 -15.01 5.50
C LEU A 368 -3.07 -15.00 4.82
N VAL A 369 -3.03 -15.22 3.51
CA VAL A 369 -1.77 -15.37 2.77
C VAL A 369 -1.10 -14.03 2.58
N GLN A 370 0.18 -13.88 2.90
CA GLN A 370 0.90 -12.60 2.80
C GLN A 370 0.20 -11.45 3.55
N THR A 371 -0.60 -11.78 4.56
CA THR A 371 -1.39 -10.82 5.34
C THR A 371 -0.55 -10.29 6.48
N GLN A 372 -0.50 -8.98 6.68
CA GLN A 372 0.24 -8.37 7.79
C GLN A 372 -0.68 -8.25 9.02
N LEU A 373 -0.21 -8.72 10.18
CA LEU A 373 -0.94 -8.83 11.45
C LEU A 373 -0.10 -8.31 12.64
N ASP A 374 0.81 -7.37 12.41
CA ASP A 374 1.59 -6.76 13.48
C ASP A 374 0.69 -6.01 14.47
N GLU A 375 0.96 -6.13 15.77
CA GLU A 375 0.14 -5.58 16.85
C GLU A 375 -1.36 -5.96 16.78
N THR A 376 -1.71 -6.98 16.00
CA THR A 376 -3.10 -7.42 15.85
C THR A 376 -3.54 -8.21 17.07
N ASP A 377 -4.76 -7.92 17.53
CA ASP A 377 -5.37 -8.62 18.64
C ASP A 377 -6.24 -9.78 18.14
N LEU A 378 -5.73 -11.01 18.18
CA LEU A 378 -6.43 -12.25 17.81
C LEU A 378 -7.00 -12.99 19.04
N THR A 379 -7.08 -12.34 20.21
CA THR A 379 -7.52 -13.01 21.44
C THR A 379 -8.89 -13.67 21.25
N GLY A 380 -8.99 -14.98 21.51
CA GLY A 380 -10.27 -15.73 21.37
C GLY A 380 -10.72 -16.03 19.93
N ALA A 381 -9.99 -15.57 18.91
CA ALA A 381 -10.35 -15.77 17.51
C ALA A 381 -10.28 -17.25 17.12
N THR A 382 -11.12 -17.66 16.16
CA THR A 382 -11.11 -19.03 15.60
C THR A 382 -10.34 -19.05 14.28
N LEU A 383 -9.28 -19.85 14.18
CA LEU A 383 -8.45 -20.00 12.96
C LEU A 383 -8.55 -21.41 12.33
N THR A 384 -9.48 -22.25 12.76
CA THR A 384 -9.61 -23.62 12.26
C THR A 384 -9.76 -23.66 10.72
N GLY A 385 -8.84 -24.35 10.07
CA GLY A 385 -8.75 -24.50 8.62
C GLY A 385 -8.23 -23.26 7.87
N ALA A 386 -7.75 -22.23 8.56
CA ALA A 386 -7.21 -21.03 7.91
C ALA A 386 -5.92 -21.34 7.12
N TYR A 387 -5.67 -20.53 6.10
CA TYR A 387 -4.47 -20.59 5.26
C TYR A 387 -3.50 -19.47 5.66
N ILE A 388 -2.35 -19.82 6.23
CA ILE A 388 -1.40 -18.87 6.85
C ILE A 388 -0.04 -18.80 6.12
N GLU A 389 -0.04 -19.04 4.81
CA GLU A 389 1.15 -18.92 3.96
C GLU A 389 1.69 -17.48 4.02
N ASP A 390 2.94 -17.29 4.45
CA ASP A 390 3.61 -15.99 4.42
C ASP A 390 2.92 -14.89 5.26
N TRP A 391 2.09 -15.23 6.24
CA TRP A 391 1.48 -14.20 7.09
C TRP A 391 2.53 -13.52 7.97
N GLY A 392 2.44 -12.20 8.14
CA GLY A 392 3.35 -11.41 8.97
C GLY A 392 2.77 -11.25 10.37
N ILE A 393 3.45 -11.77 11.38
CA ILE A 393 3.08 -11.66 12.81
C ILE A 393 4.33 -11.29 13.60
N THR A 394 4.17 -10.71 14.78
CA THR A 394 5.27 -10.20 15.62
C THR A 394 5.07 -10.57 17.07
N SER A 395 6.07 -10.28 17.92
CA SER A 395 5.99 -10.49 19.37
C SER A 395 4.83 -9.73 20.01
N HIS A 396 4.32 -8.70 19.33
CA HIS A 396 3.18 -7.87 19.75
C HIS A 396 1.82 -8.40 19.26
N THR A 397 1.79 -9.36 18.33
CA THR A 397 0.55 -10.03 17.90
C THR A 397 0.00 -10.87 19.05
N LYS A 398 -1.24 -10.61 19.48
CA LYS A 398 -1.85 -11.29 20.62
C LYS A 398 -2.58 -12.56 20.20
N LEU A 399 -2.05 -13.71 20.59
CA LEU A 399 -2.59 -15.04 20.25
C LEU A 399 -3.29 -15.74 21.43
N GLN A 400 -3.51 -15.05 22.55
CA GLN A 400 -4.07 -15.66 23.75
C GLN A 400 -5.47 -16.24 23.49
N GLY A 401 -5.67 -17.52 23.81
CA GLY A 401 -6.97 -18.17 23.64
C GLY A 401 -7.43 -18.32 22.18
N VAL A 402 -6.53 -18.19 21.20
CA VAL A 402 -6.83 -18.54 19.81
C VAL A 402 -7.28 -19.99 19.74
N ARG A 403 -8.45 -20.20 19.14
CA ARG A 403 -9.05 -21.53 18.92
C ARG A 403 -8.67 -22.02 17.54
N CYS A 404 -7.93 -23.11 17.47
CA CYS A 404 -7.47 -23.67 16.22
C CYS A 404 -7.36 -25.17 16.37
N GLU A 405 -8.02 -25.95 15.51
CA GLU A 405 -7.84 -27.40 15.47
C GLU A 405 -6.76 -27.80 14.45
N TYR A 406 -6.69 -27.07 13.33
CA TYR A 406 -5.70 -27.25 12.28
C TYR A 406 -5.59 -26.00 11.40
N VAL A 407 -4.47 -25.85 10.69
CA VAL A 407 -4.25 -24.81 9.66
C VAL A 407 -3.59 -25.40 8.42
N PHE A 408 -3.57 -24.66 7.33
CA PHE A 408 -2.84 -25.00 6.11
C PHE A 408 -1.72 -23.99 5.86
N MET A 409 -0.52 -24.49 5.56
CA MET A 409 0.64 -23.64 5.32
C MET A 409 0.73 -23.11 3.88
N ARG A 410 -0.21 -23.48 3.00
CA ARG A 410 -0.28 -23.09 1.58
C ARG A 410 -1.71 -22.99 1.07
N LEU A 411 -1.94 -22.28 -0.03
CA LEU A 411 -3.24 -22.29 -0.71
C LEU A 411 -3.52 -23.62 -1.44
N PRO A 412 -4.79 -24.08 -1.45
CA PRO A 412 -5.17 -25.34 -2.06
C PRO A 412 -5.09 -25.27 -3.59
N THR A 413 -4.59 -26.33 -4.21
CA THR A 413 -4.60 -26.50 -5.67
C THR A 413 -5.55 -27.64 -6.06
N LYS A 414 -5.76 -27.87 -7.36
CA LYS A 414 -6.56 -29.01 -7.82
C LYS A 414 -5.91 -30.35 -7.50
N GLU A 415 -4.58 -30.36 -7.50
CA GLU A 415 -3.73 -31.52 -7.26
C GLU A 415 -3.50 -31.77 -5.76
N ASP A 416 -3.54 -30.70 -4.94
CA ASP A 416 -3.37 -30.74 -3.48
C ASP A 416 -4.40 -29.84 -2.79
N PRO A 417 -5.61 -30.36 -2.48
CA PRO A 417 -6.69 -29.57 -1.89
C PRO A 417 -6.48 -29.23 -0.41
N GLU A 418 -5.52 -29.87 0.27
CA GLU A 418 -5.26 -29.72 1.71
C GLU A 418 -3.75 -29.59 1.99
N PRO A 419 -3.11 -28.57 1.42
CA PRO A 419 -1.67 -28.54 1.31
C PRO A 419 -1.02 -28.20 2.65
N ARG A 420 -0.05 -29.03 3.04
CA ARG A 420 0.76 -28.83 4.25
C ARG A 420 -0.09 -28.50 5.49
N ARG A 421 -1.13 -29.31 5.75
CA ARG A 421 -1.93 -29.21 6.98
C ARG A 421 -1.05 -29.36 8.21
N LYS A 422 -1.28 -28.55 9.24
CA LYS A 422 -0.73 -28.71 10.59
C LYS A 422 -1.85 -28.87 11.62
N PRO A 423 -1.75 -29.80 12.60
CA PRO A 423 -0.70 -30.81 12.74
C PRO A 423 -0.63 -31.76 11.52
N ASP A 424 0.55 -32.34 11.25
CA ASP A 424 0.75 -33.18 10.04
C ASP A 424 -0.12 -34.43 10.09
N ASN A 425 -0.30 -35.00 11.28
CA ASN A 425 -1.22 -36.11 11.49
C ASN A 425 -2.67 -35.62 11.45
N ARG A 426 -3.46 -36.15 10.51
CA ARG A 426 -4.87 -35.78 10.30
C ARG A 426 -5.80 -36.20 11.44
N ASN A 427 -5.37 -37.18 12.24
CA ASN A 427 -6.12 -37.62 13.41
C ASN A 427 -5.83 -36.75 14.65
N GLU A 428 -4.88 -35.82 14.54
CA GLU A 428 -4.54 -34.88 15.60
C GLU A 428 -5.09 -33.48 15.30
N THR A 429 -5.38 -32.78 16.38
CA THR A 429 -5.76 -31.38 16.41
C THR A 429 -4.86 -30.64 17.39
N PHE A 430 -4.58 -29.37 17.12
CA PHE A 430 -4.03 -28.49 18.15
C PHE A 430 -5.01 -28.45 19.34
N LYS A 431 -4.49 -28.60 20.55
CA LYS A 431 -5.22 -28.35 21.79
C LYS A 431 -5.12 -26.87 22.16
N ASP A 432 -5.80 -26.48 23.22
CA ASP A 432 -5.76 -25.11 23.74
C ASP A 432 -4.32 -24.68 24.02
N GLY A 433 -3.86 -23.64 23.32
CA GLY A 433 -2.49 -23.11 23.43
C GLY A 433 -1.49 -23.69 22.43
N ASP A 434 -1.67 -24.93 21.96
CA ASP A 434 -0.69 -25.60 21.07
C ASP A 434 -0.43 -24.82 19.78
N PHE A 435 -1.45 -24.16 19.23
CA PHE A 435 -1.29 -23.32 18.05
C PHE A 435 -0.37 -22.12 18.30
N ALA A 436 -0.50 -21.47 19.46
CA ALA A 436 0.35 -20.34 19.81
C ALA A 436 1.82 -20.79 19.97
N ASP A 437 2.04 -21.95 20.60
CA ASP A 437 3.36 -22.55 20.73
C ASP A 437 3.95 -22.95 19.36
N PHE A 438 3.14 -23.50 18.46
CA PHE A 438 3.54 -23.83 17.09
C PHE A 438 3.99 -22.60 16.29
N ILE A 439 3.32 -21.46 16.51
CA ILE A 439 3.58 -20.22 15.78
C ILE A 439 4.73 -19.40 16.39
N LYS A 440 5.05 -19.59 17.68
CA LYS A 440 6.08 -18.83 18.40
C LYS A 440 7.44 -18.73 17.65
N PRO A 441 8.00 -19.78 17.03
CA PRO A 441 9.26 -19.65 16.29
C PRO A 441 9.16 -18.78 15.01
N ILE A 442 7.95 -18.56 14.48
CA ILE A 442 7.70 -17.70 13.32
C ILE A 442 7.64 -16.22 13.75
N VAL A 443 7.20 -15.98 14.99
CA VAL A 443 7.05 -14.64 15.58
C VAL A 443 8.40 -13.95 15.82
N ASP A 444 9.46 -14.73 16.04
CA ASP A 444 10.80 -14.20 16.37
C ASP A 444 11.57 -13.70 15.13
N THR A 445 10.98 -13.79 13.92
CA THR A 445 11.62 -13.41 12.66
C THR A 445 10.75 -12.51 11.78
N LEU A 446 11.32 -11.43 11.27
CA LEU A 446 10.78 -10.58 10.22
C LEU A 446 10.93 -11.27 8.85
N ASP A 447 9.82 -11.69 8.25
CA ASP A 447 9.80 -12.23 6.89
C ASP A 447 9.53 -11.13 5.84
N LEU A 448 10.50 -10.89 4.94
CA LEU A 448 10.39 -9.93 3.84
C LEU A 448 10.06 -10.65 2.53
N TYR A 449 8.79 -10.55 2.11
CA TYR A 449 8.24 -11.28 0.97
C TYR A 449 8.23 -10.48 -0.34
N HIS A 450 8.92 -10.98 -1.36
CA HIS A 450 8.97 -10.40 -2.69
C HIS A 450 8.17 -11.20 -3.71
N ASN A 451 7.22 -10.52 -4.35
CA ASN A 451 6.31 -11.09 -5.33
C ASN A 451 6.66 -10.62 -6.74
N GLN A 452 7.23 -11.52 -7.58
CA GLN A 452 7.52 -11.32 -9.00
C GLN A 452 8.55 -10.19 -9.30
N ASP A 453 9.33 -10.37 -10.37
CA ASP A 453 10.37 -9.42 -10.80
C ASP A 453 11.30 -9.00 -9.65
N VAL A 454 11.82 -9.98 -8.92
CA VAL A 454 12.69 -9.75 -7.76
C VAL A 454 14.02 -9.18 -8.24
N ASP A 455 14.37 -7.96 -7.82
CA ASP A 455 15.68 -7.37 -8.10
C ASP A 455 16.61 -7.59 -6.89
N PRO A 456 17.64 -8.45 -7.01
CA PRO A 456 18.59 -8.74 -5.92
C PRO A 456 19.28 -7.48 -5.38
N ARG A 457 19.54 -6.50 -6.26
CA ARG A 457 20.21 -5.23 -5.90
C ARG A 457 19.31 -4.40 -5.00
N ALA A 458 18.03 -4.30 -5.36
CA ALA A 458 17.05 -3.56 -4.58
C ALA A 458 16.86 -4.19 -3.20
N ILE A 459 16.84 -5.53 -3.08
CA ILE A 459 16.79 -6.21 -1.78
C ILE A 459 18.04 -5.88 -0.96
N ALA A 460 19.24 -6.05 -1.53
CA ALA A 460 20.49 -5.85 -0.81
C ALA A 460 20.65 -4.41 -0.28
N ILE A 461 20.36 -3.42 -1.12
CA ILE A 461 20.42 -1.99 -0.76
C ILE A 461 19.37 -1.67 0.32
N SER A 462 18.12 -2.09 0.13
CA SER A 462 17.04 -1.76 1.05
C SER A 462 17.21 -2.44 2.40
N PHE A 463 17.69 -3.68 2.43
CA PHE A 463 17.99 -4.39 3.67
C PHE A 463 19.15 -3.73 4.43
N LYS A 464 20.21 -3.36 3.72
CA LYS A 464 21.34 -2.66 4.35
C LYS A 464 20.90 -1.31 4.92
N GLU A 465 20.18 -0.50 4.15
CA GLU A 465 19.70 0.80 4.62
C GLU A 465 18.79 0.64 5.85
N LEU A 466 17.93 -0.38 5.86
CA LEU A 466 17.09 -0.71 7.01
C LEU A 466 17.93 -1.06 8.25
N ALA A 467 18.96 -1.91 8.09
CA ALA A 467 19.85 -2.30 9.18
C ALA A 467 20.71 -1.14 9.71
N GLU A 468 21.11 -0.19 8.85
CA GLU A 468 21.86 1.00 9.26
C GLU A 468 21.00 2.03 9.99
N LYS A 469 19.72 2.16 9.60
CA LYS A 469 18.78 3.06 10.27
C LYS A 469 18.25 2.53 11.59
N HIS A 470 18.16 1.21 11.71
CA HIS A 470 17.65 0.52 12.90
C HIS A 470 18.70 -0.42 13.52
N PRO A 471 19.85 0.10 14.01
CA PRO A 471 20.84 -0.74 14.68
C PRO A 471 20.29 -1.42 15.93
N GLU A 472 19.28 -0.83 16.58
CA GLU A 472 18.56 -1.40 17.74
C GLU A 472 17.70 -2.63 17.41
N ALA A 473 17.35 -2.83 16.13
CA ALA A 473 16.54 -3.96 15.71
C ALA A 473 17.35 -5.25 15.51
N GLU A 474 18.69 -5.18 15.61
CA GLU A 474 19.62 -6.32 15.52
C GLU A 474 19.30 -7.28 14.35
N LEU A 475 19.08 -6.70 13.15
CA LEU A 475 18.63 -7.45 11.97
C LEU A 475 19.70 -8.46 11.50
N GLU A 476 19.36 -9.74 11.52
CA GLU A 476 20.22 -10.84 11.07
C GLU A 476 19.51 -11.71 10.05
N ILE A 477 20.09 -11.92 8.87
CA ILE A 477 19.50 -12.80 7.87
C ILE A 477 19.67 -14.26 8.31
N VAL A 478 18.57 -14.93 8.62
CA VAL A 478 18.58 -16.33 9.07
C VAL A 478 18.12 -17.30 7.99
N ALA A 479 17.36 -16.85 6.98
CA ALA A 479 17.02 -17.68 5.83
C ALA A 479 16.78 -16.88 4.55
N MET A 480 17.06 -17.52 3.41
CA MET A 480 16.70 -17.05 2.08
C MET A 480 16.02 -18.20 1.33
N GLU A 481 14.78 -17.97 0.85
CA GLU A 481 13.98 -19.02 0.24
C GLU A 481 13.30 -18.56 -1.05
N LYS A 482 13.46 -19.34 -2.12
CA LYS A 482 12.66 -19.20 -3.34
C LYS A 482 11.33 -19.94 -3.19
N ARG A 483 10.20 -19.22 -3.13
CA ARG A 483 8.85 -19.79 -2.90
C ARG A 483 8.06 -20.11 -4.17
N GLY A 484 8.73 -20.69 -5.17
CA GLY A 484 8.16 -21.05 -6.48
C GLY A 484 8.03 -19.86 -7.45
N GLY A 485 8.02 -20.13 -8.76
CA GLY A 485 8.07 -19.07 -9.79
C GLY A 485 9.21 -18.06 -9.54
N ASP A 486 8.87 -16.77 -9.60
CA ASP A 486 9.74 -15.63 -9.25
C ASP A 486 9.43 -15.04 -7.86
N LYS A 487 9.04 -15.88 -6.89
CA LYS A 487 8.80 -15.44 -5.50
C LYS A 487 10.03 -15.69 -4.64
N PHE A 488 10.37 -14.72 -3.80
CA PHE A 488 11.53 -14.80 -2.90
C PHE A 488 11.17 -14.29 -1.50
N MET A 489 11.68 -14.97 -0.47
CA MET A 489 11.50 -14.60 0.91
C MET A 489 12.87 -14.46 1.58
N LEU A 490 13.07 -13.34 2.27
CA LEU A 490 14.23 -13.10 3.13
C LEU A 490 13.75 -13.10 4.59
N ARG A 491 14.19 -14.09 5.38
CA ARG A 491 13.85 -14.20 6.81
C ARG A 491 14.96 -13.57 7.63
N VAL A 492 14.55 -12.69 8.53
CA VAL A 492 15.45 -11.86 9.31
C VAL A 492 15.12 -12.02 10.79
N ALA A 493 16.03 -12.53 11.60
CA ALA A 493 15.90 -12.43 13.05
C ALA A 493 16.05 -10.97 13.49
N THR A 494 15.32 -10.60 14.53
CA THR A 494 15.29 -9.22 15.04
C THR A 494 15.31 -9.23 16.56
N ALA A 495 15.73 -8.12 17.16
CA ALA A 495 15.55 -7.89 18.59
C ALA A 495 14.06 -8.08 19.00
N PRO A 496 13.76 -8.64 20.19
CA PRO A 496 12.38 -8.93 20.62
C PRO A 496 11.44 -7.72 20.65
N GLU A 497 12.00 -6.54 20.88
CA GLU A 497 11.29 -5.27 21.02
C GLU A 497 11.13 -4.52 19.67
N ALA A 498 11.68 -5.05 18.58
CA ALA A 498 11.66 -4.39 17.28
C ALA A 498 10.26 -4.42 16.65
N SER A 499 9.78 -3.27 16.14
CA SER A 499 8.50 -3.21 15.42
C SER A 499 8.67 -3.76 14.01
N HIS A 500 8.23 -5.00 13.77
CA HIS A 500 8.34 -5.57 12.42
C HIS A 500 7.47 -4.85 11.41
N SER A 501 6.32 -4.24 11.77
CA SER A 501 5.54 -3.46 10.79
C SER A 501 6.27 -2.22 10.33
N GLU A 502 6.89 -1.46 11.24
CA GLU A 502 7.66 -0.28 10.88
C GLU A 502 8.83 -0.68 9.98
N LEU A 503 9.58 -1.73 10.38
CA LEU A 503 10.69 -2.26 9.61
C LEU A 503 10.26 -2.78 8.22
N ASN A 504 9.15 -3.52 8.15
CA ASN A 504 8.62 -4.06 6.90
C ASN A 504 8.12 -2.95 5.97
N ALA A 505 7.35 -1.99 6.50
CA ALA A 505 6.85 -0.86 5.73
C ALA A 505 7.99 0.03 5.20
N GLU A 506 8.99 0.34 6.03
CA GLU A 506 10.15 1.11 5.62
C GLU A 506 10.99 0.36 4.59
N TYR A 507 11.23 -0.94 4.82
CA TYR A 507 11.92 -1.79 3.86
C TYR A 507 11.27 -1.75 2.48
N PHE A 508 9.95 -1.92 2.38
CA PHE A 508 9.26 -1.91 1.09
C PHE A 508 9.14 -0.53 0.48
N ASP A 509 9.10 0.55 1.26
CA ASP A 509 9.17 1.92 0.74
C ASP A 509 10.52 2.17 0.06
N THR A 510 11.62 1.77 0.69
CA THR A 510 12.98 1.83 0.12
C THR A 510 13.12 0.91 -1.08
N TYR A 511 12.68 -0.35 -0.98
CA TYR A 511 12.73 -1.33 -2.07
C TYR A 511 12.05 -0.84 -3.33
N ASN A 512 10.84 -0.27 -3.20
CA ASN A 512 10.09 0.24 -4.35
C ASN A 512 10.76 1.48 -4.97
N LYS A 513 11.42 2.33 -4.18
CA LYS A 513 12.21 3.47 -4.69
C LYS A 513 13.44 2.98 -5.45
N VAL A 514 14.22 2.08 -4.85
CA VAL A 514 15.46 1.56 -5.46
C VAL A 514 15.15 0.78 -6.73
N LYS A 515 14.11 -0.06 -6.73
CA LYS A 515 13.66 -0.81 -7.91
C LYS A 515 13.24 0.11 -9.08
N ALA A 516 12.84 1.35 -8.80
CA ALA A 516 12.45 2.32 -9.82
C ALA A 516 13.64 3.14 -10.38
N LEU A 517 14.85 3.01 -9.83
CA LEU A 517 16.04 3.75 -10.27
C LEU A 517 16.61 3.22 -11.60
N ALA A 518 17.34 4.07 -12.31
CA ALA A 518 18.04 3.66 -13.52
C ALA A 518 19.28 2.81 -13.17
N GLU A 519 19.64 1.86 -14.04
CA GLU A 519 20.74 0.92 -13.80
C GLU A 519 22.10 1.58 -13.50
N ARG A 520 22.35 2.78 -14.05
CA ARG A 520 23.56 3.57 -13.75
C ARG A 520 23.57 4.15 -12.34
N GLU A 521 22.41 4.50 -11.80
CA GLU A 521 22.26 5.07 -10.46
C GLU A 521 22.40 3.97 -9.41
N ILE A 522 21.83 2.78 -9.67
CA ILE A 522 22.04 1.59 -8.83
C ILE A 522 23.52 1.20 -8.81
N LYS A 523 24.19 1.23 -9.98
CA LYS A 523 25.63 0.94 -10.05
C LYS A 523 26.47 1.94 -9.26
N ALA A 524 26.12 3.23 -9.27
CA ALA A 524 26.79 4.24 -8.45
C ALA A 524 26.59 3.98 -6.94
N LEU A 525 25.40 3.53 -6.51
CA LEU A 525 25.13 3.13 -5.13
C LEU A 525 25.91 1.87 -4.70
N LEU A 526 26.14 0.93 -5.63
CA LEU A 526 26.96 -0.27 -5.40
C LEU A 526 28.47 0.03 -5.42
N ASP A 527 28.90 0.99 -6.25
CA ASP A 527 30.30 1.39 -6.42
C ASP A 527 30.84 2.25 -5.26
N GLU A 528 29.99 2.70 -4.31
CA GLU A 528 30.38 3.48 -3.12
C GLU A 528 31.17 2.66 -2.06
N LYS A 529 31.79 1.54 -2.46
CA LYS A 529 32.70 0.69 -1.66
C LYS A 529 32.07 0.01 -0.45
N ASP A 530 30.84 -0.46 -0.55
CA ASP A 530 30.36 -1.42 0.45
C ASP A 530 30.32 -2.85 -0.12
N SER A 531 31.43 -3.56 0.10
CA SER A 531 31.59 -4.97 -0.29
C SER A 531 30.49 -5.87 0.29
N ARG A 532 29.82 -5.44 1.38
CA ARG A 532 28.70 -6.18 1.98
C ARG A 532 27.45 -6.13 1.12
N ILE A 533 27.17 -5.02 0.44
CA ILE A 533 26.01 -4.92 -0.47
C ILE A 533 26.22 -5.86 -1.65
N SER A 534 27.40 -5.82 -2.28
CA SER A 534 27.73 -6.71 -3.39
C SER A 534 27.72 -8.18 -2.97
N SER A 535 28.20 -8.49 -1.76
CA SER A 535 28.13 -9.86 -1.22
C SER A 535 26.69 -10.32 -1.05
N LEU A 536 25.83 -9.50 -0.44
CA LEU A 536 24.43 -9.82 -0.22
C LEU A 536 23.64 -9.93 -1.54
N GLU A 537 23.87 -9.02 -2.49
CA GLU A 537 23.32 -9.09 -3.84
C GLU A 537 23.65 -10.43 -4.50
N ASN A 538 24.92 -10.83 -4.47
CA ASN A 538 25.38 -12.11 -5.03
C ASN A 538 24.72 -13.31 -4.35
N MET A 539 24.55 -13.28 -3.02
CA MET A 539 23.85 -14.32 -2.27
C MET A 539 22.38 -14.44 -2.68
N ILE A 540 21.68 -13.31 -2.79
CA ILE A 540 20.27 -13.27 -3.22
C ILE A 540 20.12 -13.72 -4.68
N ALA A 541 20.99 -13.23 -5.57
CA ALA A 541 21.01 -13.63 -6.97
C ALA A 541 21.23 -15.15 -7.12
N THR A 542 22.10 -15.73 -6.29
CA THR A 542 22.35 -17.17 -6.26
C THR A 542 21.11 -17.93 -5.75
N ALA A 543 20.48 -17.46 -4.67
CA ALA A 543 19.28 -18.06 -4.10
C ALA A 543 18.06 -17.99 -5.04
N LEU A 544 17.98 -16.96 -5.91
CA LEU A 544 16.96 -16.87 -6.96
C LEU A 544 17.17 -17.87 -8.10
N GLN A 545 18.42 -18.26 -8.38
CA GLN A 545 18.75 -19.21 -9.44
C GLN A 545 18.64 -20.67 -9.01
N ARG A 546 18.88 -20.98 -7.73
CA ARG A 546 18.85 -22.35 -7.19
C ARG A 546 17.69 -22.53 -6.20
N PRO A 547 16.75 -23.46 -6.43
CA PRO A 547 15.76 -23.82 -5.42
C PRO A 547 16.45 -24.66 -4.34
N SER A 548 17.16 -24.02 -3.41
CA SER A 548 17.75 -24.68 -2.24
C SER A 548 17.63 -23.81 -1.01
N PHE A 549 17.06 -24.42 0.02
CA PHE A 549 16.82 -23.94 1.38
C PHE A 549 18.15 -23.54 2.03
N TYR A 550 18.39 -22.25 2.30
CA TYR A 550 19.32 -21.85 3.35
C TYR A 550 18.49 -21.64 4.61
N ALA A 551 18.42 -22.67 5.46
CA ALA A 551 17.99 -22.52 6.84
C ALA A 551 19.04 -23.20 7.70
N GLU A 552 19.85 -22.43 8.42
CA GLU A 552 20.51 -22.99 9.59
C GLU A 552 19.40 -23.31 10.60
N THR A 553 19.24 -24.60 10.89
CA THR A 553 18.19 -25.07 11.79
C THR A 553 18.76 -25.05 13.20
N TYR A 554 18.56 -23.95 13.94
CA TYR A 554 18.73 -23.98 15.40
C TYR A 554 17.49 -24.63 16.01
N GLN A 555 17.53 -25.96 16.14
CA GLN A 555 16.81 -26.65 17.20
C GLN A 555 17.81 -27.43 18.05
N HIS A 556 18.25 -26.82 19.13
CA HIS A 556 18.65 -27.55 20.32
C HIS A 556 17.56 -27.35 21.38
N GLN A 557 16.89 -28.46 21.73
CA GLN A 557 16.19 -28.59 23.00
C GLN A 557 17.22 -28.59 24.14
N GLY A 558 16.95 -27.83 25.20
CA GLY A 558 17.43 -28.14 26.55
C GLY A 558 18.32 -27.08 27.21
N ASP A 559 17.70 -26.36 28.16
CA ASP A 559 18.25 -25.81 29.41
C ASP A 559 19.33 -24.70 29.46
N ILE A 560 18.83 -23.51 29.84
CA ILE A 560 19.18 -22.72 31.03
C ILE A 560 20.66 -22.28 31.23
N MET A 561 20.80 -20.95 31.06
CA MET A 561 21.56 -19.95 31.83
C MET A 561 23.01 -19.58 31.51
N THR A 562 23.11 -18.26 31.30
CA THR A 562 24.15 -17.30 31.72
C THR A 562 25.50 -17.48 31.03
N ASP A 563 26.15 -16.45 30.51
CA ASP A 563 26.11 -15.04 30.85
C ASP A 563 26.50 -14.22 29.61
N SER A 564 26.00 -13.00 29.60
CA SER A 564 26.23 -11.93 28.66
C SER A 564 27.71 -11.69 28.29
N SER A 565 28.00 -11.61 26.99
CA SER A 565 29.00 -10.65 26.49
C SER A 565 28.76 -10.32 25.02
N LYS A 566 27.96 -9.27 24.82
CA LYS A 566 28.07 -8.22 23.79
C LYS A 566 29.09 -8.51 22.68
N ILE A 567 28.61 -8.66 21.45
CA ILE A 567 29.46 -8.49 20.27
C ILE A 567 29.74 -6.99 20.15
N ASN A 568 30.87 -6.57 20.73
CA ASN A 568 31.51 -5.31 20.42
C ASN A 568 32.76 -5.61 19.60
N VAL A 569 32.93 -4.88 18.51
CA VAL A 569 34.04 -5.03 17.57
C VAL A 569 35.34 -4.58 18.23
N SER A 570 36.23 -5.50 18.59
CA SER A 570 37.67 -5.19 18.74
C SER A 570 38.55 -6.44 18.74
N ALA A 571 39.69 -6.29 18.05
CA ALA A 571 40.76 -7.25 17.81
C ALA A 571 41.44 -7.81 19.07
N GLY A 572 42.08 -8.99 18.93
CA GLY A 572 43.19 -9.42 19.78
C GLY A 572 43.19 -10.92 20.06
N GLY A 573 44.22 -11.62 19.60
CA GLY A 573 44.35 -13.07 19.78
C GLY A 573 44.56 -13.52 21.22
N SER A 574 44.32 -14.81 21.50
CA SER A 574 45.37 -15.78 21.88
C SER A 574 44.76 -17.13 22.23
N VAL A 575 45.59 -18.16 21.99
CA VAL A 575 45.29 -19.59 21.93
C VAL A 575 45.41 -20.23 23.32
N GLY A 576 44.56 -21.21 23.62
CA GLY A 576 44.68 -22.08 24.81
C GLY A 576 43.67 -23.23 24.79
N ALA A 577 44.03 -24.31 24.11
CA ALA A 577 43.27 -25.55 24.01
C ALA A 577 43.45 -26.46 25.23
N VAL A 578 42.37 -27.16 25.64
CA VAL A 578 42.20 -28.62 25.92
C VAL A 578 40.69 -28.79 26.15
N GLY A 579 39.86 -29.61 25.50
CA GLY A 579 39.96 -30.84 24.72
C GLY A 579 38.87 -31.79 25.25
N GLY A 580 37.86 -32.26 24.53
CA GLY A 580 37.43 -32.05 23.15
C GLY A 580 36.04 -32.66 22.92
N GLY A 581 35.57 -32.61 21.67
CA GLY A 581 34.50 -33.48 21.15
C GLY A 581 33.24 -32.78 20.64
N ASP A 582 33.34 -31.98 19.56
CA ASP A 582 32.23 -31.81 18.61
C ASP A 582 32.75 -31.18 17.30
N VAL A 583 32.25 -31.62 16.14
CA VAL A 583 32.81 -31.24 14.82
C VAL A 583 32.12 -29.97 14.31
N SER A 584 32.72 -28.82 14.61
CA SER A 584 32.32 -27.50 14.10
C SER A 584 33.09 -27.08 12.84
N ASN A 585 32.37 -26.43 11.92
CA ASN A 585 32.75 -25.21 11.20
C ASN A 585 34.03 -25.23 10.31
N GLN A 586 33.87 -24.98 9.00
CA GLN A 586 34.97 -24.49 8.17
C GLN A 586 34.69 -23.07 7.69
N GLY A 587 34.97 -22.12 8.59
CA GLY A 587 35.54 -20.84 8.19
C GLY A 587 36.87 -21.05 7.46
N VAL A 588 37.23 -20.07 6.64
CA VAL A 588 38.46 -19.95 5.84
C VAL A 588 39.58 -20.89 6.30
N MET A 589 39.73 -22.02 5.61
CA MET A 589 40.72 -23.03 5.95
C MET A 589 42.12 -22.45 5.83
N ASN A 590 42.91 -22.53 6.90
CA ASN A 590 44.33 -22.19 6.87
C ASN A 590 45.05 -23.21 5.95
N LEU A 591 45.90 -22.74 5.04
CA LEU A 591 46.69 -23.58 4.13
C LEU A 591 47.42 -24.72 4.84
N GLY A 592 47.85 -24.51 6.08
CA GLY A 592 48.45 -25.56 6.92
C GLY A 592 47.50 -26.71 7.23
N THR A 593 46.23 -26.42 7.53
CA THR A 593 45.20 -27.45 7.76
C THR A 593 44.81 -28.21 6.49
N ILE A 594 44.71 -27.53 5.35
CA ILE A 594 44.46 -28.19 4.06
C ILE A 594 45.63 -29.12 3.72
N SER A 595 46.87 -28.62 3.85
CA SER A 595 48.08 -29.41 3.60
C SER A 595 48.19 -30.62 4.54
N GLY A 596 47.87 -30.47 5.83
CA GLY A 596 47.83 -31.58 6.77
C GLY A 596 46.82 -32.67 6.38
N ASN A 597 45.63 -32.27 5.94
CA ASN A 597 44.60 -33.20 5.46
C ASN A 597 45.03 -33.93 4.19
N VAL A 598 45.71 -33.23 3.26
CA VAL A 598 46.31 -33.85 2.06
C VAL A 598 47.37 -34.88 2.45
N THR A 599 48.26 -34.55 3.39
CA THR A 599 49.30 -35.49 3.86
C THR A 599 48.68 -36.74 4.49
N ASN A 600 47.60 -36.59 5.25
CA ASN A 600 46.86 -37.73 5.80
C ASN A 600 46.25 -38.60 4.71
N ALA A 601 45.66 -38.00 3.67
CA ALA A 601 45.11 -38.75 2.54
C ALA A 601 46.20 -39.49 1.74
N ILE A 602 47.35 -38.85 1.51
CA ILE A 602 48.50 -39.49 0.84
C ILE A 602 49.03 -40.67 1.67
N ASN A 603 49.08 -40.55 2.99
CA ASN A 603 49.57 -41.61 3.88
C ASN A 603 48.66 -42.86 3.92
N GLN A 604 47.40 -42.74 3.51
CA GLN A 604 46.48 -43.87 3.38
C GLN A 604 46.70 -44.69 2.10
N LEU A 605 47.54 -44.23 1.16
CA LEU A 605 47.89 -44.97 -0.04
C LEU A 605 48.91 -46.09 0.26
N PRO A 606 48.86 -47.20 -0.50
CA PRO A 606 49.85 -48.27 -0.37
C PRO A 606 51.23 -47.81 -0.86
N ASP A 607 52.29 -48.34 -0.25
CA ASP A 607 53.68 -48.13 -0.69
C ASP A 607 53.94 -48.87 -2.02
N SER A 608 54.93 -48.41 -2.80
CA SER A 608 55.27 -49.00 -4.10
C SER A 608 55.63 -50.48 -4.00
N SER A 609 55.06 -51.30 -4.89
CA SER A 609 55.39 -52.73 -5.03
C SER A 609 56.70 -53.00 -5.78
N GLU A 610 57.31 -51.98 -6.42
CA GLU A 610 58.61 -52.07 -7.11
C GLU A 610 59.63 -51.12 -6.44
N PRO A 611 60.71 -51.63 -5.81
CA PRO A 611 61.68 -50.80 -5.08
C PRO A 611 62.41 -49.75 -5.93
N SER A 612 62.45 -49.92 -7.26
CA SER A 612 63.18 -49.04 -8.19
C SER A 612 62.30 -47.99 -8.89
N LYS A 613 61.00 -47.89 -8.58
CA LYS A 613 60.10 -46.88 -9.16
C LYS A 613 59.21 -46.22 -8.10
N PRO A 614 59.06 -44.88 -8.10
CA PRO A 614 58.18 -44.20 -7.16
C PRO A 614 56.72 -44.61 -7.37
N GLY A 615 56.02 -44.95 -6.29
CA GLY A 615 54.60 -45.26 -6.30
C GLY A 615 53.75 -44.00 -6.25
N ILE A 616 52.42 -44.15 -6.33
CA ILE A 616 51.47 -43.02 -6.32
C ILE A 616 51.59 -42.16 -5.06
N LYS A 617 51.91 -42.79 -3.92
CA LYS A 617 52.14 -42.13 -2.65
C LYS A 617 53.34 -41.18 -2.70
N GLU A 618 54.48 -41.67 -3.19
CA GLU A 618 55.70 -40.87 -3.32
C GLU A 618 55.52 -39.75 -4.36
N LEU A 619 54.83 -40.01 -5.47
CA LEU A 619 54.55 -39.02 -6.51
C LEU A 619 53.67 -37.88 -5.99
N LEU A 620 52.61 -38.19 -5.22
CA LEU A 620 51.73 -37.17 -4.64
C LEU A 620 52.41 -36.39 -3.51
N ALA A 621 53.27 -37.02 -2.71
CA ALA A 621 54.07 -36.33 -1.70
C ALA A 621 55.04 -35.32 -2.33
N GLN A 622 55.69 -35.69 -3.46
CA GLN A 622 56.54 -34.78 -4.22
C GLN A 622 55.74 -33.62 -4.83
N LEU A 623 54.55 -33.89 -5.35
CA LEU A 623 53.67 -32.86 -5.90
C LEU A 623 53.17 -31.91 -4.80
N GLN A 624 52.85 -32.43 -3.61
CA GLN A 624 52.47 -31.62 -2.46
C GLN A 624 53.62 -30.70 -2.01
N ALA A 625 54.86 -31.22 -1.99
CA ALA A 625 56.03 -30.42 -1.65
C ALA A 625 56.27 -29.27 -2.65
N ALA A 626 56.00 -29.50 -3.94
CA ALA A 626 56.16 -28.51 -5.00
C ALA A 626 55.15 -27.34 -4.92
N ILE A 627 54.03 -27.48 -4.19
CA ILE A 627 53.04 -26.41 -3.99
C ILE A 627 53.57 -25.29 -3.09
N ASN A 628 54.58 -25.55 -2.25
CA ASN A 628 55.18 -24.54 -1.39
C ASN A 628 56.08 -23.54 -2.15
N ASP A 629 55.86 -23.35 -3.46
CA ASP A 629 56.57 -22.37 -4.27
C ASP A 629 56.24 -20.93 -3.80
N PRO A 630 57.25 -20.07 -3.56
CA PRO A 630 57.03 -18.68 -3.16
C PRO A 630 56.24 -17.86 -4.19
N ASN A 631 56.26 -18.27 -5.46
CA ASN A 631 55.61 -17.55 -6.55
C ASN A 631 54.13 -17.95 -6.77
N LEU A 632 53.59 -18.85 -5.94
CA LEU A 632 52.19 -19.28 -6.01
C LEU A 632 51.35 -18.53 -4.98
N ALA A 633 50.22 -17.96 -5.42
CA ALA A 633 49.28 -17.26 -4.53
C ALA A 633 48.58 -18.25 -3.59
N ASP A 634 48.17 -17.77 -2.41
CA ASP A 634 47.62 -18.62 -1.36
C ASP A 634 46.29 -19.30 -1.75
N ASP A 635 45.46 -18.63 -2.55
CA ASP A 635 44.23 -19.21 -3.11
C ASP A 635 44.54 -20.35 -4.10
N ASP A 636 45.57 -20.18 -4.94
CA ASP A 636 46.00 -21.21 -5.91
C ASP A 636 46.67 -22.40 -5.20
N LYS A 637 47.42 -22.16 -4.12
CA LYS A 637 47.96 -23.22 -3.25
C LYS A 637 46.85 -24.06 -2.64
N SER A 638 45.79 -23.41 -2.15
CA SER A 638 44.64 -24.09 -1.55
C SER A 638 43.93 -24.96 -2.58
N GLN A 639 43.68 -24.43 -3.78
CA GLN A 639 43.06 -25.18 -4.87
C GLN A 639 43.93 -26.35 -5.33
N ALA A 640 45.24 -26.15 -5.49
CA ALA A 640 46.17 -27.21 -5.88
C ALA A 640 46.23 -28.33 -4.82
N LEU A 641 46.26 -27.99 -3.54
CA LEU A 641 46.24 -28.97 -2.45
C LEU A 641 44.95 -29.80 -2.47
N GLU A 642 43.80 -29.19 -2.70
CA GLU A 642 42.53 -29.94 -2.79
C GLU A 642 42.54 -30.90 -4.00
N GLN A 643 43.15 -30.51 -5.13
CA GLN A 643 43.28 -31.45 -6.26
C GLN A 643 44.23 -32.62 -5.95
N ILE A 644 45.30 -32.41 -5.19
CA ILE A 644 46.17 -33.50 -4.73
C ILE A 644 45.41 -34.44 -3.80
N LYS A 645 44.56 -33.91 -2.90
CA LYS A 645 43.70 -34.74 -2.06
C LYS A 645 42.78 -35.63 -2.89
N VAL A 646 42.14 -35.07 -3.92
CA VAL A 646 41.29 -35.84 -4.84
C VAL A 646 42.08 -36.93 -5.56
N LEU A 647 43.33 -36.67 -5.96
CA LEU A 647 44.19 -37.71 -6.54
C LEU A 647 44.54 -38.81 -5.53
N ALA A 648 44.77 -38.45 -4.26
CA ALA A 648 45.05 -39.41 -3.20
C ALA A 648 43.83 -40.30 -2.89
N GLU A 649 42.64 -39.72 -2.81
CA GLU A 649 41.38 -40.46 -2.61
C GLU A 649 41.07 -41.39 -3.80
N ALA A 650 41.25 -40.90 -5.03
CA ALA A 650 41.10 -41.72 -6.23
C ALA A 650 42.12 -42.87 -6.27
N GLY A 651 43.34 -42.64 -5.78
CA GLY A 651 44.43 -43.61 -5.75
C GLY A 651 44.16 -44.81 -4.83
N GLN A 652 43.18 -44.71 -3.91
CA GLN A 652 42.75 -45.85 -3.10
C GLN A 652 42.01 -46.91 -3.93
N ASN A 653 41.40 -46.53 -5.06
CA ASN A 653 40.67 -47.42 -5.97
C ASN A 653 40.98 -47.11 -7.45
N PRO A 654 42.22 -47.36 -7.94
CA PRO A 654 42.70 -46.86 -9.23
C PRO A 654 42.03 -47.49 -10.46
N ASN A 655 41.39 -48.66 -10.29
CA ASN A 655 40.69 -49.37 -11.37
C ASN A 655 39.20 -48.98 -11.51
N ASN A 656 38.69 -48.09 -10.64
CA ASN A 656 37.31 -47.62 -10.70
C ASN A 656 37.16 -46.49 -11.73
N GLU A 657 36.22 -46.62 -12.67
CA GLU A 657 35.96 -45.63 -13.73
C GLU A 657 35.64 -44.22 -13.17
N ALA A 658 34.93 -44.13 -12.04
CA ALA A 658 34.65 -42.85 -11.38
C ALA A 658 35.92 -42.22 -10.80
N ALA A 659 36.80 -43.03 -10.21
CA ALA A 659 38.09 -42.59 -9.65
C ALA A 659 39.05 -42.14 -10.77
N GLN A 660 39.13 -42.89 -11.88
CA GLN A 660 39.90 -42.50 -13.07
C GLN A 660 39.40 -41.17 -13.67
N LYS A 661 38.08 -40.97 -13.73
CA LYS A 661 37.49 -39.72 -14.21
C LYS A 661 37.77 -38.54 -13.28
N GLN A 662 37.73 -38.76 -11.96
CA GLN A 662 38.10 -37.75 -10.96
C GLN A 662 39.58 -37.40 -11.04
N ALA A 663 40.45 -38.41 -11.14
CA ALA A 663 41.89 -38.23 -11.29
C ALA A 663 42.23 -37.45 -12.56
N LYS A 664 41.62 -37.80 -13.72
CA LYS A 664 41.82 -37.07 -14.98
C LYS A 664 41.44 -35.59 -14.86
N LYS A 665 40.33 -35.27 -14.18
CA LYS A 665 39.90 -33.89 -13.95
C LYS A 665 40.86 -33.16 -13.02
N ALA A 666 41.23 -33.76 -11.89
CA ALA A 666 42.15 -33.16 -10.93
C ALA A 666 43.52 -32.86 -11.55
N MET A 667 44.07 -33.78 -12.36
CA MET A 667 45.30 -33.54 -13.13
C MET A 667 45.15 -32.40 -14.14
N GLY A 668 43.99 -32.30 -14.81
CA GLY A 668 43.67 -31.19 -15.71
C GLY A 668 43.66 -29.84 -15.00
N PHE A 669 43.04 -29.76 -13.82
CA PHE A 669 43.04 -28.55 -13.00
C PHE A 669 44.44 -28.16 -12.53
N LEU A 670 45.24 -29.13 -12.05
CA LEU A 670 46.63 -28.88 -11.65
C LEU A 670 47.48 -28.35 -12.82
N LYS A 671 47.24 -28.85 -14.03
CA LYS A 671 47.92 -28.34 -15.24
C LYS A 671 47.52 -26.90 -15.56
N VAL A 672 46.24 -26.54 -15.43
CA VAL A 672 45.77 -25.16 -15.65
C VAL A 672 46.40 -24.20 -14.64
N ILE A 673 46.49 -24.60 -13.37
CA ILE A 673 47.17 -23.81 -12.33
C ILE A 673 48.65 -23.61 -12.69
N ALA A 674 49.33 -24.68 -13.13
CA ALA A 674 50.73 -24.61 -13.54
C ALA A 674 50.97 -23.73 -14.78
N GLU A 675 50.05 -23.72 -15.77
CA GLU A 675 50.18 -22.88 -16.99
C GLU A 675 50.14 -21.38 -16.70
N GLY A 676 49.58 -20.96 -15.56
CA GLY A 676 49.57 -19.57 -15.10
C GLY A 676 50.87 -19.08 -14.46
N LEU A 677 51.88 -19.95 -14.30
CA LEU A 677 53.11 -19.66 -13.56
C LEU A 677 54.35 -19.51 -14.46
N PRO A 678 55.41 -18.80 -14.01
CA PRO A 678 56.68 -18.78 -14.71
C PRO A 678 57.24 -20.18 -14.94
N SER A 679 57.86 -20.43 -16.10
CA SER A 679 58.37 -21.77 -16.49
C SER A 679 59.43 -22.35 -15.54
N ALA A 680 60.06 -21.52 -14.70
CA ALA A 680 61.03 -21.93 -13.68
C ALA A 680 60.40 -22.28 -12.32
N ALA A 681 59.08 -22.13 -12.16
CA ALA A 681 58.39 -22.46 -10.91
C ALA A 681 58.42 -23.97 -10.63
N THR A 682 58.62 -24.32 -9.36
CA THR A 682 58.78 -25.68 -8.84
C THR A 682 57.56 -26.54 -9.17
N LEU A 683 56.36 -25.95 -9.05
CA LEU A 683 55.11 -26.64 -9.40
C LEU A 683 55.00 -26.95 -10.90
N VAL A 684 55.51 -26.08 -11.78
CA VAL A 684 55.49 -26.31 -13.23
C VAL A 684 56.39 -27.49 -13.61
N VAL A 685 57.59 -27.55 -13.03
CA VAL A 685 58.53 -28.66 -13.23
C VAL A 685 57.94 -29.96 -12.68
N ALA A 686 57.40 -29.93 -11.46
CA ALA A 686 56.77 -31.09 -10.83
C ALA A 686 55.57 -31.59 -11.65
N CYS A 687 54.67 -30.71 -12.09
CA CYS A 687 53.52 -31.12 -12.91
C CYS A 687 53.94 -31.74 -14.26
N LYS A 688 55.02 -31.25 -14.87
CA LYS A 688 55.52 -31.78 -16.15
C LYS A 688 56.05 -33.22 -16.02
N ASP A 689 56.75 -33.52 -14.93
CA ASP A 689 57.42 -34.81 -14.76
C ASP A 689 56.55 -35.84 -14.00
N ILE A 690 55.70 -35.38 -13.07
CA ILE A 690 54.94 -36.25 -12.16
C ILE A 690 53.55 -36.60 -12.73
N LEU A 691 52.83 -35.66 -13.37
CA LEU A 691 51.46 -35.93 -13.86
C LEU A 691 51.41 -37.08 -14.89
N PRO A 692 52.38 -37.25 -15.82
CA PRO A 692 52.38 -38.41 -16.72
C PRO A 692 52.53 -39.75 -15.97
N ALA A 693 53.32 -39.79 -14.91
CA ALA A 693 53.49 -40.98 -14.09
C ALA A 693 52.22 -41.31 -13.29
N ILE A 694 51.51 -40.28 -12.79
CA ILE A 694 50.20 -40.43 -12.15
C ILE A 694 49.16 -40.92 -13.16
N ALA A 695 49.14 -40.37 -14.39
CA ALA A 695 48.24 -40.84 -15.44
C ALA A 695 48.45 -42.32 -15.77
N HIS A 696 49.72 -42.76 -15.88
CA HIS A 696 50.06 -44.17 -16.08
C HIS A 696 49.55 -45.05 -14.92
N PHE A 697 49.64 -44.60 -13.67
CA PHE A 697 49.12 -45.32 -12.51
C PHE A 697 47.59 -45.57 -12.60
N PHE A 698 46.84 -44.59 -13.13
CA PHE A 698 45.40 -44.71 -13.35
C PHE A 698 45.01 -45.33 -14.70
N GLY A 699 45.97 -45.70 -15.56
CA GLY A 699 45.72 -46.23 -16.90
C GLY A 699 45.12 -45.22 -17.89
N LEU A 700 45.48 -43.94 -17.76
CA LEU A 700 44.89 -42.78 -18.47
C LEU A 700 45.69 -42.23 -19.65
#